data_AF-A0A509ELI6-F1
#
_entry.id   AF-A0A509ELI6-F1
#
_cell.length_a   1.000
_cell.length_b   1.000
_cell.length_c   1.000
_cell.angle_alpha   90.00
_cell.angle_beta   90.00
_cell.angle_gamma   90.00
#
_symmetry.space_group_name_H-M   'P 1'
#
loop_
_entity.id
_entity.type
_entity.pdbx_description
1 polymer ?
#
loop_
_entity_poly.entity_id
_entity_poly.type
_entity_poly.pdbx_seq_one_letter_code
_entity_poly.pdbx_strand_id
1 'polypeptide(L)'
;MATSTSEGPLIPPRPTRVAAAETPRAALASPVVVAAVIIAGLYFGREILIPIAIALLLSFVLGPLVQFLRRLRLPRLLAVGLTVLVTMGILAALATLIGVQVADLASDVPRYQRTIERKLEGLRESPAGRLTEYVAGIGRAIHTAGNAEQAEKAEKTGPAAKAEPEPKPVVVETRQPPPGPLEMAEKVLAPVMQPLATTGIVVVVLLFVLMQREDLRDRMIRLAGSSDLHRTTVAMDDAARRLSRYFVAQLALNTSFGLVIGVGLYLIGVPNPVLWGIFAALMRFVPYIGAFLCALFPMALAAAVDPGWNMLIATALLFVVLEPLAGQLFEPMLYGHSTGLSPLAVLVSALFWTWLWGPIGLLLSTPLTVCLVVLGRHVDKLEFLDVLFGSSPALTPVENFYQRILAEDPEEAQEHADLILQECSLSAYYDSVVVKGLELAARDAARGVLTVEQRSAIRESVTELIEELADRPDGEPEAPLTERGEEDQGRPGTVPFAPKPATVPEIWARDGAVLCVAGRGFLDEAAAAILAQLLAKRGLGTRVVPFSDLARAHIDAFDPGAARMTCVVSLAIRGEPTHLRRLVRRLEQRMPRIPILVGLWQVDDVGGAAAAVPANQHVSTLRAATEAVMAAVREDAAPVSAGHRAELAKA
;
A
#
# COMPACT_ATOMS: atom_id res chain seq x y z
N MET A 1 -73.49 37.82 5.48
CA MET A 1 -72.20 38.52 5.37
C MET A 1 -71.10 37.46 5.48
N ALA A 2 -70.48 37.13 4.35
CA ALA A 2 -69.43 36.13 4.26
C ALA A 2 -68.08 36.74 4.68
N THR A 3 -67.27 36.00 5.44
CA THR A 3 -65.82 36.28 5.55
C THR A 3 -65.07 34.95 5.51
N SER A 4 -64.34 34.75 4.41
CA SER A 4 -63.37 33.69 4.20
C SER A 4 -62.09 34.02 4.96
N THR A 5 -61.58 33.08 5.76
CA THR A 5 -60.20 33.10 6.24
C THR A 5 -59.40 32.06 5.45
N SER A 6 -58.49 32.59 4.64
CA SER A 6 -57.58 31.91 3.72
C SER A 6 -56.59 31.02 4.48
N GLU A 7 -56.65 29.71 4.28
CA GLU A 7 -55.53 28.80 4.52
C GLU A 7 -54.41 29.13 3.53
N GLY A 8 -53.27 29.62 4.03
CA GLY A 8 -52.06 29.76 3.23
C GLY A 8 -51.41 28.39 3.00
N PRO A 9 -50.88 28.09 1.81
CA PRO A 9 -50.28 26.79 1.54
C PRO A 9 -48.99 26.61 2.36
N LEU A 10 -48.90 25.48 3.07
CA LEU A 10 -47.69 24.99 3.74
C LEU A 10 -46.56 24.84 2.71
N ILE A 11 -45.60 25.76 2.74
CA ILE A 11 -44.38 25.69 1.94
C ILE A 11 -43.61 24.45 2.42
N PRO A 12 -43.29 23.46 1.56
CA PRO A 12 -42.44 22.34 1.96
C PRO A 12 -41.05 22.86 2.35
N PRO A 13 -40.38 22.26 3.36
CA PRO A 13 -39.02 22.65 3.71
C PRO A 13 -38.14 22.49 2.47
N ARG A 14 -37.47 23.57 2.06
CA ARG A 14 -36.51 23.51 0.96
C ARG A 14 -35.46 22.46 1.31
N PRO A 15 -35.06 21.57 0.39
CA PRO A 15 -33.96 20.65 0.63
C PRO A 15 -32.77 21.50 1.07
N THR A 16 -32.25 21.23 2.26
CA THR A 16 -30.99 21.80 2.73
C THR A 16 -29.92 21.37 1.74
N ARG A 17 -29.62 22.23 0.77
CA ARG A 17 -28.39 22.11 0.01
C ARG A 17 -27.28 22.17 1.02
N VAL A 18 -26.63 21.03 1.27
CA VAL A 18 -25.31 21.00 1.91
C VAL A 18 -24.48 22.01 1.16
N ALA A 19 -24.08 23.10 1.84
CA ALA A 19 -23.12 24.02 1.24
C ALA A 19 -21.92 23.17 0.83
N ALA A 20 -21.53 23.22 -0.44
CA ALA A 20 -20.31 22.55 -0.91
C ALA A 20 -19.21 22.89 0.09
N ALA A 21 -18.50 21.88 0.61
CA ALA A 21 -17.44 22.07 1.59
C ALA A 21 -16.62 23.28 1.16
N GLU A 22 -16.70 24.38 1.91
CA GLU A 22 -15.94 25.57 1.57
C GLU A 22 -14.48 25.14 1.65
N THR A 23 -13.85 24.93 0.49
CA THR A 23 -12.40 24.74 0.43
C THR A 23 -11.83 25.94 1.16
N PRO A 24 -11.05 25.77 2.22
CA PRO A 24 -10.42 26.89 2.88
C PRO A 24 -9.43 27.47 1.88
N ARG A 25 -9.86 28.46 1.09
CA ARG A 25 -9.09 29.06 -0.03
C ARG A 25 -7.79 29.69 0.47
N ALA A 26 -7.70 29.97 1.77
CA ALA A 26 -6.48 30.43 2.44
C ALA A 26 -5.61 29.29 3.04
N ALA A 27 -6.16 28.12 3.35
CA ALA A 27 -5.41 27.02 3.97
C ALA A 27 -4.82 26.02 2.96
N LEU A 28 -5.40 25.88 1.76
CA LEU A 28 -4.83 25.03 0.68
C LEU A 28 -3.79 25.78 -0.19
N ALA A 29 -3.86 27.11 -0.26
CA ALA A 29 -2.85 27.90 -0.98
C ALA A 29 -1.46 27.80 -0.31
N SER A 30 -1.41 27.76 1.02
CA SER A 30 -0.15 27.64 1.77
C SER A 30 0.65 26.36 1.48
N PRO A 31 0.08 25.13 1.57
CA PRO A 31 0.83 23.89 1.33
C PRO A 31 1.24 23.74 -0.14
N VAL A 32 0.43 24.18 -1.11
CA VAL A 32 0.80 24.13 -2.53
C VAL A 32 1.98 25.04 -2.82
N VAL A 33 1.99 26.26 -2.27
CA VAL A 33 3.12 27.18 -2.41
C VAL A 33 4.36 26.64 -1.72
N VAL A 34 4.23 26.08 -0.51
CA VAL A 34 5.35 25.45 0.20
C VAL A 34 5.91 24.27 -0.60
N ALA A 35 5.06 23.41 -1.14
CA ALA A 35 5.48 22.29 -1.98
C ALA A 35 6.19 22.77 -3.25
N ALA A 36 5.66 23.79 -3.94
CA ALA A 36 6.29 24.37 -5.12
C ALA A 36 7.68 24.97 -4.81
N VAL A 37 7.82 25.66 -3.67
CA VAL A 37 9.11 26.22 -3.22
C VAL A 37 10.10 25.10 -2.89
N ILE A 38 9.65 24.03 -2.22
CA ILE A 38 10.51 22.85 -1.94
C ILE A 38 10.96 22.21 -3.25
N ILE A 39 10.05 21.95 -4.19
CA ILE A 39 10.36 21.34 -5.49
C ILE A 39 11.34 22.24 -6.29
N ALA A 40 11.11 23.56 -6.31
CA ALA A 40 12.04 24.49 -6.95
C ALA A 40 13.42 24.45 -6.29
N GLY A 41 13.49 24.43 -4.95
CA GLY A 41 14.73 24.26 -4.21
C GLY A 41 15.46 22.96 -4.53
N LEU A 42 14.73 21.85 -4.63
CA LEU A 42 15.28 20.54 -5.01
C LEU A 42 15.81 20.52 -6.46
N TYR A 43 15.14 21.24 -7.37
CA TYR A 43 15.53 21.33 -8.78
C TYR A 43 16.77 22.19 -8.97
N PHE A 44 16.78 23.42 -8.42
CA PHE A 44 17.93 24.33 -8.53
C PHE A 44 19.13 23.86 -7.69
N GLY A 45 18.88 23.20 -6.55
CA GLY A 45 19.92 22.68 -5.67
C GLY A 45 20.53 21.34 -6.11
N ARG A 46 20.14 20.78 -7.25
CA ARG A 46 20.51 19.42 -7.69
C ARG A 46 22.02 19.14 -7.68
N GLU A 47 22.87 20.12 -8.02
CA GLU A 47 24.34 19.96 -8.04
C GLU A 47 24.93 19.65 -6.66
N ILE A 48 24.27 20.13 -5.59
CA ILE A 48 24.68 19.92 -4.20
C ILE A 48 23.89 18.77 -3.58
N LEU A 49 22.58 18.70 -3.86
CA LEU A 49 21.66 17.74 -3.26
C LEU A 49 21.87 16.31 -3.78
N ILE A 50 22.19 16.12 -5.06
CA ILE A 50 22.45 14.79 -5.62
C ILE A 50 23.63 14.11 -4.90
N PRO A 51 24.81 14.74 -4.76
CA PRO A 51 25.92 14.16 -4.00
C PRO A 51 25.56 13.83 -2.54
N ILE A 52 24.80 14.72 -1.87
CA ILE A 52 24.36 14.50 -0.49
C ILE A 52 23.41 13.30 -0.40
N ALA A 53 22.45 13.19 -1.33
CA ALA A 53 21.52 12.08 -1.39
C ALA A 53 22.24 10.74 -1.62
N ILE A 54 23.18 10.68 -2.57
CA ILE A 54 24.01 9.50 -2.82
C ILE A 54 24.82 9.14 -1.58
N ALA A 55 25.47 10.12 -0.94
CA ALA A 55 26.25 9.89 0.27
C ALA A 55 25.38 9.40 1.44
N LEU A 56 24.18 9.93 1.61
CA LEU A 56 23.23 9.49 2.63
C LEU A 56 22.81 8.03 2.39
N LEU A 57 22.47 7.67 1.16
CA LEU A 57 22.10 6.29 0.79
C LEU A 57 23.27 5.32 0.96
N LEU A 58 24.47 5.69 0.48
CA LEU A 58 25.69 4.92 0.69
C LEU A 58 26.01 4.77 2.18
N SER A 59 25.71 5.76 3.02
CA SER A 59 25.94 5.66 4.47
C SER A 59 25.07 4.57 5.12
N PHE A 60 23.87 4.33 4.61
CA PHE A 60 23.01 3.24 5.09
C PHE A 60 23.55 1.86 4.70
N VAL A 61 24.14 1.74 3.50
CA VAL A 61 24.78 0.51 3.01
C VAL A 61 26.10 0.24 3.75
N LEU A 62 26.92 1.26 3.95
CA LEU A 62 28.26 1.14 4.55
C LEU A 62 28.22 1.14 6.09
N GLY A 63 27.12 1.58 6.71
CA GLY A 63 26.96 1.63 8.16
C GLY A 63 27.26 0.30 8.86
N PRO A 64 26.68 -0.84 8.43
CA PRO A 64 26.99 -2.16 8.97
C PRO A 64 28.47 -2.55 8.82
N LEU A 65 29.12 -2.16 7.71
CA LEU A 65 30.54 -2.43 7.47
C LEU A 65 31.44 -1.62 8.43
N VAL A 66 31.11 -0.35 8.67
CA VAL A 66 31.81 0.48 9.68
C VAL A 66 31.63 -0.11 11.08
N GLN A 67 30.41 -0.56 11.42
CA GLN A 67 30.14 -1.20 12.72
C GLN A 67 30.89 -2.52 12.88
N PHE A 68 30.99 -3.32 11.81
CA PHE A 68 31.78 -4.54 11.80
C PHE A 68 33.26 -4.25 12.06
N LEU A 69 33.86 -3.28 11.38
CA LEU A 69 35.25 -2.86 11.62
C LEU A 69 35.47 -2.29 13.03
N ARG A 70 34.48 -1.59 13.59
CA ARG A 70 34.51 -1.14 15.00
C ARG A 70 34.48 -2.32 15.97
N ARG A 71 33.77 -3.42 15.66
CA ARG A 71 33.78 -4.65 16.47
C ARG A 71 35.17 -5.32 16.47
N LEU A 72 35.99 -5.09 15.43
CA LEU A 72 37.40 -5.49 15.38
C LEU A 72 38.34 -4.54 16.18
N ARG A 73 37.79 -3.71 17.08
CA ARG A 73 38.52 -2.76 17.95
C ARG A 73 39.24 -1.61 17.24
N LEU A 74 38.89 -1.30 15.99
CA LEU A 74 39.42 -0.11 15.30
C LEU A 74 38.76 1.18 15.82
N PRO A 75 39.53 2.27 16.03
CA PRO A 75 38.95 3.57 16.37
C PRO A 75 38.09 4.10 15.21
N ARG A 76 37.06 4.90 15.54
CA ARG A 76 36.02 5.34 14.60
C ARG A 76 36.58 5.95 13.31
N LEU A 77 37.58 6.83 13.41
CA LEU A 77 38.18 7.48 12.24
C LEU A 77 38.82 6.47 11.28
N LEU A 78 39.56 5.49 11.81
CA LEU A 78 40.19 4.45 10.98
C LEU A 78 39.16 3.51 10.37
N ALA A 79 38.13 3.13 11.12
CA ALA A 79 37.05 2.29 10.60
C ALA A 79 36.31 2.96 9.42
N VAL A 80 35.96 4.24 9.56
CA VAL A 80 35.31 5.02 8.49
C VAL A 80 36.25 5.21 7.30
N GLY A 81 37.49 5.66 7.54
CA GLY A 81 38.48 5.88 6.48
C GLY A 81 38.77 4.61 5.68
N LEU A 82 38.98 3.48 6.36
CA LEU A 82 39.20 2.19 5.71
C LEU A 82 37.98 1.73 4.91
N THR A 83 36.78 1.91 5.45
CA THR A 83 35.53 1.55 4.75
C THR A 83 35.39 2.33 3.44
N VAL A 84 35.59 3.65 3.48
CA VAL A 84 35.49 4.50 2.29
C VAL A 84 36.61 4.17 1.30
N LEU A 85 37.84 3.94 1.77
CA LEU A 85 38.97 3.56 0.91
C LEU A 85 38.71 2.23 0.18
N VAL A 86 38.25 1.21 0.90
CA VAL A 86 37.89 -0.09 0.31
C VAL A 86 36.76 0.06 -0.70
N THR A 87 35.72 0.84 -0.36
CA THR A 87 34.60 1.10 -1.27
C THR A 87 35.06 1.80 -2.56
N MET A 88 35.90 2.83 -2.43
CA MET A 88 36.49 3.52 -3.59
C MET A 88 37.38 2.59 -4.40
N GLY A 89 38.16 1.72 -3.76
CA GLY A 89 38.97 0.71 -4.44
C GLY A 89 38.11 -0.26 -5.26
N ILE A 90 36.99 -0.73 -4.70
CA ILE A 90 36.03 -1.60 -5.40
C ILE A 90 35.41 -0.88 -6.58
N LEU A 91 34.93 0.37 -6.41
CA LEU A 91 34.33 1.15 -7.49
C LEU A 91 35.34 1.47 -8.60
N ALA A 92 36.57 1.82 -8.25
CA ALA A 92 37.64 2.04 -9.22
C ALA A 92 37.97 0.76 -10.00
N ALA A 93 38.09 -0.38 -9.31
CA ALA A 93 38.32 -1.67 -9.95
C ALA A 93 37.19 -2.03 -10.92
N LEU A 94 35.92 -1.89 -10.50
CA LEU A 94 34.76 -2.11 -11.36
C LEU A 94 34.76 -1.17 -12.57
N ALA A 95 35.02 0.13 -12.39
CA ALA A 95 35.08 1.10 -13.48
C ALA A 95 36.17 0.78 -14.50
N THR A 96 37.37 0.41 -14.02
CA THR A 96 38.47 -0.04 -14.91
C THR A 96 38.11 -1.31 -15.67
N LEU A 97 37.47 -2.28 -15.00
CA LEU A 97 37.08 -3.55 -15.60
C LEU A 97 35.99 -3.38 -16.67
N ILE A 98 35.01 -2.50 -16.42
CA ILE A 98 34.00 -2.10 -17.40
C ILE A 98 34.69 -1.42 -18.59
N GLY A 99 35.58 -0.46 -18.32
CA GLY A 99 36.30 0.28 -19.36
C GLY A 99 37.07 -0.64 -20.31
N VAL A 100 37.79 -1.64 -19.76
CA VAL A 100 38.50 -2.65 -20.56
C VAL A 100 37.53 -3.47 -21.41
N GLN A 101 36.46 -4.00 -20.83
CA GLN A 101 35.51 -4.83 -21.58
C GLN A 101 34.71 -4.07 -22.65
N VAL A 102 34.43 -2.78 -22.41
CA VAL A 102 33.81 -1.92 -23.43
C VAL A 102 34.79 -1.64 -24.58
N ALA A 103 36.07 -1.44 -24.30
CA ALA A 103 37.09 -1.27 -25.33
C ALA A 103 37.24 -2.54 -26.18
N ASP A 104 37.22 -3.72 -25.56
CA ASP A 104 37.23 -5.00 -26.26
C ASP A 104 36.01 -5.13 -27.17
N LEU A 105 34.80 -4.80 -26.65
CA LEU A 105 33.57 -4.83 -27.44
C LEU A 105 33.63 -3.90 -28.66
N ALA A 106 34.18 -2.69 -28.49
CA ALA A 106 34.34 -1.72 -29.57
C ALA A 106 35.30 -2.22 -30.67
N SER A 107 36.35 -2.94 -30.29
CA SER A 107 37.31 -3.51 -31.24
C SER A 107 36.72 -4.63 -32.11
N ASP A 108 35.73 -5.37 -31.58
CA ASP A 108 35.07 -6.48 -32.28
C ASP A 108 33.86 -6.06 -33.13
N VAL A 109 33.45 -4.79 -33.10
CA VAL A 109 32.28 -4.27 -33.87
C VAL A 109 32.28 -4.67 -35.35
N PRO A 110 33.41 -4.59 -36.10
CA PRO A 110 33.42 -4.98 -37.52
C PRO A 110 33.07 -6.46 -37.74
N ARG A 111 33.40 -7.34 -36.78
CA ARG A 111 33.07 -8.77 -36.83
C ARG A 111 31.57 -9.00 -36.63
N TYR A 112 30.96 -8.26 -35.72
CA TYR A 112 29.53 -8.36 -35.42
C TYR A 112 28.68 -7.89 -36.60
N GLN A 113 29.07 -6.82 -37.29
CA GLN A 113 28.41 -6.33 -38.50
C GLN A 113 28.29 -7.42 -39.58
N ARG A 114 29.40 -8.11 -39.90
CA ARG A 114 29.41 -9.19 -40.90
C ARG A 114 28.52 -10.38 -40.53
N THR A 115 28.33 -10.63 -39.24
CA THR A 115 27.49 -11.74 -38.75
C THR A 115 26.01 -11.37 -38.84
N ILE A 116 25.67 -10.12 -38.50
CA ILE A 116 24.32 -9.57 -38.66
C ILE A 116 23.92 -9.52 -40.15
N GLU A 117 24.80 -9.07 -41.03
CA GLU A 117 24.57 -9.03 -42.48
C GLU A 117 24.24 -10.43 -43.02
N ARG A 118 25.05 -11.43 -42.68
CA ARG A 118 24.81 -12.84 -43.06
C ARG A 118 23.49 -13.39 -42.50
N LYS A 119 23.12 -13.03 -41.26
CA LYS A 119 21.83 -13.42 -40.69
C LYS A 119 20.66 -12.79 -41.43
N LEU A 120 20.77 -11.52 -41.81
CA LEU A 120 19.72 -10.82 -42.54
C LEU A 120 19.56 -11.40 -43.95
N GLU A 121 20.66 -11.78 -44.60
CA GLU A 121 20.64 -12.52 -45.87
C GLU A 121 19.99 -13.90 -45.72
N GLY A 122 20.38 -14.68 -44.70
CA GLY A 122 19.76 -15.99 -44.43
C GLY A 122 18.28 -15.92 -44.03
N LEU A 123 17.85 -14.84 -43.35
CA LEU A 123 16.44 -14.56 -43.04
C LEU A 123 15.65 -14.19 -44.30
N ARG A 124 16.26 -13.47 -45.26
CA ARG A 124 15.65 -13.17 -46.56
C ARG A 124 15.46 -14.43 -47.41
N GLU A 125 16.37 -15.39 -47.31
CA GLU A 125 16.28 -16.69 -48.01
C GLU A 125 15.33 -17.70 -47.33
N SER A 126 14.97 -17.49 -46.07
CA SER A 126 13.99 -18.28 -45.31
C SER A 126 12.54 -18.03 -45.79
N PRO A 127 11.60 -18.99 -45.66
CA PRO A 127 10.19 -18.81 -46.02
C PRO A 127 9.52 -17.57 -45.39
N ALA A 128 9.99 -17.10 -44.23
CA ALA A 128 9.55 -15.85 -43.62
C ALA A 128 10.01 -14.59 -44.40
N GLY A 129 11.24 -14.60 -44.93
CA GLY A 129 11.79 -13.54 -45.79
C GLY A 129 11.11 -13.45 -47.15
N ARG A 130 10.78 -14.62 -47.74
CA ARG A 130 9.95 -14.68 -48.95
C ARG A 130 8.57 -14.06 -48.73
N LEU A 131 7.95 -14.30 -47.57
CA LEU A 131 6.67 -13.68 -47.21
C LEU A 131 6.75 -12.15 -47.18
N THR A 132 7.81 -11.59 -46.60
CA THR A 132 8.03 -10.13 -46.60
C THR A 132 8.31 -9.58 -47.99
N GLU A 133 8.97 -10.33 -48.86
CA GLU A 133 9.21 -9.94 -50.25
C GLU A 133 7.93 -9.98 -51.11
N TYR A 134 7.06 -10.96 -50.88
CA TYR A 134 5.71 -11.02 -51.46
C TYR A 134 4.85 -9.82 -51.02
N VAL A 135 4.85 -9.47 -49.73
CA VAL A 135 4.10 -8.31 -49.20
C VAL A 135 4.67 -6.99 -49.72
N ALA A 136 6.00 -6.84 -49.79
CA ALA A 136 6.65 -5.66 -50.38
C ALA A 136 6.45 -5.58 -51.91
N GLY A 137 6.32 -6.72 -52.59
CA GLY A 137 5.98 -6.81 -54.01
C GLY A 137 4.55 -6.35 -54.28
N ILE A 138 3.61 -6.66 -53.38
CA ILE A 138 2.23 -6.14 -53.44
C ILE A 138 2.22 -4.62 -53.22
N GLY A 139 2.97 -4.11 -52.24
CA GLY A 139 3.10 -2.66 -52.02
C GLY A 139 3.72 -1.92 -53.20
N ARG A 140 4.78 -2.47 -53.81
CA ARG A 140 5.39 -1.91 -55.03
C ARG A 140 4.43 -1.95 -56.22
N ALA A 141 3.72 -3.06 -56.44
CA ALA A 141 2.72 -3.15 -57.51
C ALA A 141 1.59 -2.11 -57.36
N ILE A 142 1.18 -1.79 -56.13
CA ILE A 142 0.20 -0.74 -55.83
C ILE A 142 0.78 0.66 -56.10
N HIS A 143 2.03 0.93 -55.75
CA HIS A 143 2.69 2.21 -56.02
C HIS A 143 3.07 2.41 -57.50
N THR A 144 3.44 1.35 -58.22
CA THR A 144 3.73 1.43 -59.66
C THR A 144 2.45 1.57 -60.49
N ALA A 145 1.33 1.00 -60.05
CA ALA A 145 0.02 1.26 -60.63
C ALA A 145 -0.47 2.70 -60.39
N GLY A 146 -0.06 3.33 -59.28
CA GLY A 146 -0.39 4.74 -58.98
C GLY A 146 0.48 5.79 -59.68
N ASN A 147 1.71 5.45 -60.07
CA ASN A 147 2.64 6.41 -60.70
C ASN A 147 2.72 6.29 -62.24
N ALA A 148 2.03 5.31 -62.84
CA ALA A 148 2.01 5.12 -64.29
C ALA A 148 1.33 6.27 -65.06
N GLU A 149 0.45 7.06 -64.42
CA GLU A 149 -0.21 8.22 -65.05
C GLU A 149 0.66 9.49 -65.11
N GLN A 150 1.80 9.54 -64.41
CA GLN A 150 2.66 10.74 -64.39
C GLN A 150 3.90 10.65 -65.29
N ALA A 151 4.22 9.47 -65.83
CA ALA A 151 5.38 9.28 -66.69
C ALA A 151 5.15 9.71 -68.16
N GLU A 152 3.90 9.89 -68.60
CA GLU A 152 3.58 10.10 -70.02
C GLU A 152 3.57 11.57 -70.49
N LYS A 153 3.84 12.54 -69.60
CA LYS A 153 3.84 13.99 -69.93
C LYS A 153 5.21 14.66 -70.06
N ALA A 154 6.32 13.93 -69.90
CA ALA A 154 7.66 14.52 -69.92
C ALA A 154 8.44 14.32 -71.23
N GLU A 155 7.90 13.59 -72.21
CA GLU A 155 8.70 13.11 -73.35
C GLU A 155 8.33 13.77 -74.69
N LYS A 156 8.35 15.12 -74.78
CA LYS A 156 8.37 15.83 -76.08
C LYS A 156 9.03 17.22 -76.02
N THR A 157 10.37 17.30 -76.11
CA THR A 157 11.06 18.37 -76.87
C THR A 157 12.54 18.05 -77.16
N GLY A 158 12.85 17.88 -78.46
CA GLY A 158 13.99 18.42 -79.25
C GLY A 158 15.47 18.26 -78.83
N PRO A 159 16.42 18.25 -79.79
CA PRO A 159 17.76 17.70 -79.61
C PRO A 159 18.87 18.70 -79.27
N ALA A 160 19.82 18.22 -78.47
CA ALA A 160 21.24 18.58 -78.36
C ALA A 160 21.65 20.07 -78.24
N ALA A 161 22.03 20.47 -77.03
CA ALA A 161 23.07 21.47 -76.80
C ALA A 161 24.08 20.91 -75.77
N LYS A 162 25.37 20.92 -76.14
CA LYS A 162 26.50 20.55 -75.27
C LYS A 162 26.47 21.43 -74.02
N ALA A 163 26.28 20.82 -72.85
CA ALA A 163 26.59 21.41 -71.56
C ALA A 163 27.83 20.70 -70.98
N GLU A 164 28.74 21.50 -70.45
CA GLU A 164 30.05 21.13 -69.91
C GLU A 164 29.97 20.07 -68.80
N PRO A 165 31.05 19.28 -68.59
CA PRO A 165 31.11 18.36 -67.46
C PRO A 165 31.14 19.16 -66.15
N GLU A 166 30.11 18.99 -65.32
CA GLU A 166 30.13 19.48 -63.95
C GLU A 166 31.37 18.91 -63.22
N PRO A 167 32.17 19.74 -62.54
CA PRO A 167 33.34 19.27 -61.81
C PRO A 167 32.87 18.42 -60.64
N LYS A 168 33.32 17.15 -60.60
CA LYS A 168 33.21 16.30 -59.42
C LYS A 168 33.67 17.09 -58.19
N PRO A 169 32.88 17.13 -57.10
CA PRO A 169 33.30 17.82 -55.89
C PRO A 169 34.58 17.17 -55.36
N VAL A 170 35.68 17.93 -55.41
CA VAL A 170 36.93 17.54 -54.77
C VAL A 170 36.68 17.60 -53.27
N VAL A 171 36.73 16.44 -52.60
CA VAL A 171 36.70 16.36 -51.14
C VAL A 171 37.96 17.04 -50.63
N VAL A 172 37.82 18.28 -50.18
CA VAL A 172 38.87 18.99 -49.45
C VAL A 172 38.95 18.34 -48.08
N GLU A 173 39.84 17.37 -47.93
CA GLU A 173 40.26 16.87 -46.63
C GLU A 173 41.02 18.01 -45.94
N THR A 174 40.30 18.79 -45.15
CA THR A 174 40.89 19.79 -44.27
C THR A 174 41.77 19.05 -43.26
N ARG A 175 43.07 18.95 -43.54
CA ARG A 175 44.08 18.62 -42.53
C ARG A 175 43.99 19.69 -41.45
N GLN A 176 43.18 19.44 -40.44
CA GLN A 176 43.23 20.20 -39.19
C GLN A 176 44.68 20.07 -38.68
N PRO A 177 45.34 21.17 -38.31
CA PRO A 177 46.65 21.08 -37.67
C PRO A 177 46.56 20.10 -36.50
N PRO A 178 47.59 19.25 -36.28
CA PRO A 178 47.55 18.30 -35.18
C PRO A 178 47.22 19.07 -33.90
N PRO A 179 46.16 18.68 -33.17
CA PRO A 179 45.72 19.43 -32.00
C PRO A 179 46.92 19.61 -31.07
N GLY A 180 47.10 20.84 -30.59
CA GLY A 180 48.20 21.14 -29.70
C GLY A 180 48.19 20.18 -28.51
N PRO A 181 49.34 19.88 -27.87
CA PRO A 181 49.39 19.01 -26.70
C PRO A 181 48.39 19.42 -25.60
N LEU A 182 48.09 20.72 -25.50
CA LEU A 182 47.09 21.27 -24.60
C LEU A 182 45.65 20.95 -25.01
N GLU A 183 45.31 21.02 -26.30
CA GLU A 183 43.97 20.68 -26.82
C GLU A 183 43.67 19.18 -26.71
N MET A 184 44.69 18.33 -26.89
CA MET A 184 44.60 16.89 -26.64
C MET A 184 44.38 16.59 -25.15
N ALA A 185 45.10 17.29 -24.27
CA ALA A 185 44.90 17.16 -22.83
C ALA A 185 43.48 17.60 -22.42
N GLU A 186 42.98 18.71 -22.98
CA GLU A 186 41.63 19.20 -22.69
C GLU A 186 40.55 18.22 -23.18
N LYS A 187 40.67 17.68 -24.40
CA LYS A 187 39.70 16.70 -24.95
C LYS A 187 39.64 15.40 -24.16
N VAL A 188 40.74 14.97 -23.56
CA VAL A 188 40.80 13.73 -22.76
C VAL A 188 40.44 13.99 -21.29
N LEU A 189 40.89 15.11 -20.73
CA LEU A 189 40.73 15.42 -19.30
C LEU A 189 39.34 15.99 -18.98
N ALA A 190 38.76 16.81 -19.86
CA ALA A 190 37.48 17.47 -19.59
C ALA A 190 36.32 16.49 -19.31
N PRO A 191 36.12 15.39 -20.06
CA PRO A 191 35.04 14.42 -19.78
C PRO A 191 35.23 13.65 -18.47
N VAL A 192 36.47 13.52 -17.98
CA VAL A 192 36.80 12.76 -16.75
C VAL A 192 36.71 13.65 -15.51
N MET A 193 37.02 14.94 -15.65
CA MET A 193 37.05 15.89 -14.52
C MET A 193 35.70 16.06 -13.86
N GLN A 194 34.60 16.12 -14.62
CA GLN A 194 33.27 16.35 -14.04
C GLN A 194 32.81 15.17 -13.16
N PRO A 195 32.81 13.89 -13.63
CA PRO A 195 32.51 12.75 -12.76
C PRO A 195 33.47 12.63 -11.57
N LEU A 196 34.75 12.94 -11.76
CA LEU A 196 35.75 12.90 -10.69
C LEU A 196 35.47 13.94 -9.61
N ALA A 197 35.12 15.17 -10.00
CA ALA A 197 34.72 16.22 -9.07
C ALA A 197 33.47 15.82 -8.27
N THR A 198 32.42 15.32 -8.94
CA THR A 198 31.21 14.83 -8.27
C THR A 198 31.52 13.68 -7.32
N THR A 199 32.35 12.72 -7.74
CA THR A 199 32.79 11.59 -6.89
C THR A 199 33.55 12.09 -5.67
N GLY A 200 34.47 13.05 -5.84
CA GLY A 200 35.19 13.67 -4.73
C GLY A 200 34.26 14.34 -3.71
N ILE A 201 33.24 15.07 -4.19
CA ILE A 201 32.22 15.67 -3.32
C ILE A 201 31.44 14.58 -2.58
N VAL A 202 30.97 13.53 -3.28
CA VAL A 202 30.26 12.40 -2.65
C VAL A 202 31.13 11.76 -1.57
N VAL A 203 32.42 11.52 -1.83
CA VAL A 203 33.35 10.93 -0.86
C VAL A 203 33.51 11.81 0.36
N VAL A 204 33.72 13.11 0.18
CA VAL A 204 33.86 14.05 1.30
C VAL A 204 32.58 14.07 2.13
N VAL A 205 31.41 14.22 1.51
CA VAL A 205 30.13 14.23 2.23
C VAL A 205 29.88 12.89 2.93
N LEU A 206 30.16 11.77 2.26
CA LEU A 206 30.03 10.43 2.83
C LEU A 206 30.92 10.24 4.06
N LEU A 207 32.18 10.71 4.00
CA LEU A 207 33.09 10.69 5.14
C LEU A 207 32.52 11.48 6.32
N PHE A 208 32.01 12.70 6.08
CA PHE A 208 31.38 13.50 7.13
C PHE A 208 30.11 12.84 7.69
N VAL A 209 29.23 12.31 6.83
CA VAL A 209 27.99 11.65 7.25
C VAL A 209 28.29 10.39 8.09
N LEU A 210 29.25 9.57 7.69
CA LEU A 210 29.67 8.39 8.47
C LEU A 210 30.38 8.79 9.78
N MET A 211 31.25 9.81 9.73
CA MET A 211 32.01 10.28 10.88
C MET A 211 31.16 11.03 11.90
N GLN A 212 30.06 11.68 11.49
CA GLN A 212 29.13 12.42 12.35
C GLN A 212 27.74 11.79 12.42
N ARG A 213 27.59 10.51 12.05
CA ARG A 213 26.28 9.82 12.02
C ARG A 213 25.46 9.98 13.30
N GLU A 214 26.11 9.86 14.45
CA GLU A 214 25.49 10.02 15.78
C GLU A 214 25.03 11.48 15.99
N ASP A 215 25.89 12.48 15.75
CA ASP A 215 25.53 13.89 15.89
C ASP A 215 24.43 14.35 14.90
N LEU A 216 24.50 13.87 13.65
CA LEU A 216 23.48 14.16 12.63
C LEU A 216 22.13 13.57 13.03
N ARG A 217 22.12 12.36 13.57
CA ARG A 217 20.92 11.73 14.12
C ARG A 217 20.35 12.56 15.27
N ASP A 218 21.17 12.95 16.23
CA ASP A 218 20.72 13.72 17.40
C ASP A 218 20.14 15.09 17.01
N ARG A 219 20.76 15.75 16.02
CA ARG A 219 20.25 16.99 15.44
C ARG A 219 18.90 16.79 14.73
N MET A 220 18.74 15.70 13.98
CA MET A 220 17.48 15.36 13.32
C MET A 220 16.36 15.09 14.33
N ILE A 221 16.64 14.34 15.41
CA ILE A 221 15.69 14.10 16.50
C ILE A 221 15.24 15.43 17.12
N ARG A 222 16.18 16.34 17.36
CA ARG A 222 15.88 17.68 17.90
C ARG A 222 15.02 18.53 16.96
N LEU A 223 15.16 18.40 15.64
CA LEU A 223 14.31 19.09 14.67
C LEU A 223 12.90 18.47 14.56
N ALA A 224 12.78 17.15 14.70
CA ALA A 224 11.52 16.42 14.50
C ALA A 224 10.48 16.70 15.60
N GLY A 225 10.90 16.97 16.84
CA GLY A 225 9.99 17.41 17.91
C GLY A 225 10.51 17.11 19.31
N SER A 226 10.35 18.07 20.22
CA SER A 226 10.84 18.00 21.61
C SER A 226 9.83 17.45 22.62
N SER A 227 8.61 17.08 22.19
CA SER A 227 7.52 16.68 23.09
C SER A 227 7.69 15.28 23.69
N ASP A 228 8.36 14.37 22.99
CA ASP A 228 8.68 13.02 23.50
C ASP A 228 9.99 12.49 22.90
N LEU A 229 11.12 12.93 23.48
CA LEU A 229 12.46 12.63 22.99
C LEU A 229 12.73 11.11 22.95
N HIS A 230 12.14 10.33 23.86
CA HIS A 230 12.35 8.89 23.91
C HIS A 230 11.64 8.19 22.74
N ARG A 231 10.36 8.49 22.50
CA ARG A 231 9.61 7.92 21.37
C ARG A 231 10.22 8.30 20.03
N THR A 232 10.58 9.57 19.83
CA THR A 232 11.20 10.04 18.57
C THR A 232 12.58 9.42 18.36
N THR A 233 13.37 9.23 19.41
CA THR A 233 14.69 8.59 19.33
C THR A 233 14.59 7.13 18.92
N VAL A 234 13.68 6.36 19.53
CA VAL A 234 13.44 4.94 19.20
C VAL A 234 12.91 4.81 17.78
N ALA A 235 11.93 5.63 17.41
CA ALA A 235 11.33 5.69 16.09
C ALA A 235 12.36 5.99 14.98
N MET A 236 13.20 7.01 15.15
CA MET A 236 14.24 7.37 14.18
C MET A 236 15.34 6.31 14.06
N ASP A 237 15.71 5.66 15.17
CA ASP A 237 16.69 4.55 15.12
C ASP A 237 16.13 3.35 14.38
N ASP A 238 14.85 3.05 14.60
CA ASP A 238 14.19 1.95 13.94
C ASP A 238 14.05 2.19 12.43
N ALA A 239 13.61 3.41 12.05
CA ALA A 239 13.64 3.88 10.68
C ALA A 239 15.02 3.70 10.02
N ALA A 240 16.09 4.20 10.66
CA ALA A 240 17.44 4.10 10.12
C ALA A 240 17.94 2.66 9.98
N ARG A 241 17.60 1.76 10.92
CA ARG A 241 17.93 0.33 10.85
C ARG A 241 17.16 -0.38 9.73
N ARG A 242 15.87 -0.10 9.59
CA ARG A 242 15.03 -0.66 8.51
C ARG A 242 15.56 -0.24 7.14
N LEU A 243 15.88 1.05 6.96
CA LEU A 243 16.49 1.56 5.72
C LEU A 243 17.84 0.91 5.42
N SER A 244 18.71 0.79 6.42
CA SER A 244 20.01 0.13 6.26
C SER A 244 19.87 -1.34 5.86
N ARG A 245 18.98 -2.10 6.52
CA ARG A 245 18.72 -3.50 6.18
C ARG A 245 18.19 -3.64 4.76
N TYR A 246 17.25 -2.78 4.38
CA TYR A 246 16.69 -2.76 3.03
C TYR A 246 17.77 -2.51 1.96
N PHE A 247 18.58 -1.46 2.09
CA PHE A 247 19.60 -1.16 1.09
C PHE A 247 20.72 -2.20 1.00
N VAL A 248 21.10 -2.80 2.13
CA VAL A 248 22.07 -3.91 2.13
C VAL A 248 21.48 -5.15 1.45
N ALA A 249 20.22 -5.48 1.74
CA ALA A 249 19.51 -6.58 1.08
C ALA A 249 19.38 -6.33 -0.44
N GLN A 250 19.03 -5.10 -0.85
CA GLN A 250 18.96 -4.69 -2.25
C GLN A 250 20.31 -4.84 -2.96
N LEU A 251 21.40 -4.35 -2.34
CA LEU A 251 22.73 -4.49 -2.90
C LEU A 251 23.13 -5.96 -3.00
N ALA A 252 22.86 -6.78 -1.98
CA ALA A 252 23.20 -8.19 -1.97
C ALA A 252 22.43 -8.96 -3.05
N LEU A 253 21.12 -8.70 -3.20
CA LEU A 253 20.28 -9.32 -4.22
C LEU A 253 20.75 -8.91 -5.63
N ASN A 254 20.94 -7.62 -5.88
CA ASN A 254 21.38 -7.11 -7.19
C ASN A 254 22.78 -7.66 -7.57
N THR A 255 23.70 -7.71 -6.60
CA THR A 255 25.04 -8.29 -6.81
C THR A 255 24.96 -9.78 -7.12
N SER A 256 24.14 -10.52 -6.37
CA SER A 256 23.94 -11.97 -6.59
C SER A 256 23.30 -12.25 -7.95
N PHE A 257 22.30 -11.46 -8.33
CA PHE A 257 21.68 -11.53 -9.65
C PHE A 257 22.70 -11.28 -10.76
N GLY A 258 23.48 -10.20 -10.65
CA GLY A 258 24.54 -9.90 -11.62
C GLY A 258 25.61 -11.00 -11.70
N LEU A 259 25.97 -11.61 -10.58
CA LEU A 259 26.89 -12.74 -10.54
C LEU A 259 26.30 -13.96 -11.27
N VAL A 260 25.05 -14.31 -11.00
CA VAL A 260 24.35 -15.44 -11.66
C VAL A 260 24.21 -15.19 -13.16
N ILE A 261 23.86 -13.97 -13.57
CA ILE A 261 23.80 -13.58 -14.99
C ILE A 261 25.19 -13.69 -15.63
N GLY A 262 26.23 -13.15 -14.99
CA GLY A 262 27.59 -13.23 -15.51
C GLY A 262 28.06 -14.68 -15.67
N VAL A 263 27.81 -15.54 -14.69
CA VAL A 263 28.13 -16.97 -14.77
C VAL A 263 27.30 -17.65 -15.87
N GLY A 264 26.00 -17.37 -15.96
CA GLY A 264 25.12 -17.93 -16.99
C GLY A 264 25.56 -17.56 -18.40
N LEU A 265 25.88 -16.28 -18.64
CA LEU A 265 26.38 -15.78 -19.92
C LEU A 265 27.74 -16.38 -20.27
N TYR A 266 28.62 -16.57 -19.27
CA TYR A 266 29.90 -17.25 -19.46
C TYR A 266 29.69 -18.70 -19.91
N LEU A 267 28.76 -19.44 -19.29
CA LEU A 267 28.43 -20.82 -19.66
C LEU A 267 27.80 -20.92 -21.06
N ILE A 268 27.02 -19.92 -21.48
CA ILE A 268 26.43 -19.84 -22.82
C ILE A 268 27.49 -19.47 -23.88
N GLY A 269 28.60 -18.83 -23.47
CA GLY A 269 29.67 -18.39 -24.36
C GLY A 269 29.50 -16.95 -24.90
N VAL A 270 28.65 -16.13 -24.28
CA VAL A 270 28.47 -14.73 -24.66
C VAL A 270 29.73 -13.93 -24.31
N PRO A 271 30.27 -13.08 -25.23
CA PRO A 271 31.45 -12.27 -24.94
C PRO A 271 31.21 -11.27 -23.80
N ASN A 272 32.28 -10.94 -23.09
CA ASN A 272 32.27 -9.98 -21.97
C ASN A 272 31.20 -10.30 -20.90
N PRO A 273 31.12 -11.56 -20.39
CA PRO A 273 30.07 -11.95 -19.46
C PRO A 273 30.15 -11.19 -18.13
N VAL A 274 31.37 -10.80 -17.72
CA VAL A 274 31.58 -10.02 -16.49
C VAL A 274 31.04 -8.59 -16.63
N LEU A 275 31.22 -7.95 -17.80
CA LEU A 275 30.62 -6.64 -18.11
C LEU A 275 29.11 -6.72 -17.96
N TRP A 276 28.48 -7.73 -18.57
CA TRP A 276 27.03 -7.89 -18.53
C TRP A 276 26.51 -8.26 -17.15
N GLY A 277 27.26 -9.03 -16.36
CA GLY A 277 26.94 -9.30 -14.96
C GLY A 277 26.97 -8.04 -14.09
N ILE A 278 28.01 -7.21 -14.23
CA ILE A 278 28.10 -5.91 -13.53
C ILE A 278 27.01 -4.96 -14.00
N PHE A 279 26.80 -4.87 -15.31
CA PHE A 279 25.74 -4.06 -15.90
C PHE A 279 24.36 -4.49 -15.38
N ALA A 280 24.11 -5.80 -15.27
CA ALA A 280 22.87 -6.33 -14.70
C ALA A 280 22.68 -5.96 -13.23
N ALA A 281 23.74 -6.08 -12.41
CA ALA A 281 23.70 -5.65 -11.01
C ALA A 281 23.40 -4.14 -10.86
N LEU A 282 23.99 -3.31 -11.73
CA LEU A 282 23.80 -1.86 -11.70
C LEU A 282 22.42 -1.44 -12.23
N MET A 283 21.99 -1.96 -13.37
CA MET A 283 20.70 -1.62 -13.98
C MET A 283 19.52 -2.09 -13.13
N ARG A 284 19.67 -3.12 -12.29
CA ARG A 284 18.60 -3.54 -11.37
C ARG A 284 18.28 -2.52 -10.27
N PHE A 285 19.09 -1.47 -10.09
CA PHE A 285 18.69 -0.31 -9.28
C PHE A 285 17.68 0.60 -9.99
N VAL A 286 17.56 0.51 -11.32
CA VAL A 286 16.66 1.31 -12.15
C VAL A 286 15.28 0.61 -12.24
N PRO A 287 14.20 1.20 -11.70
CA PRO A 287 12.88 0.57 -11.72
C PRO A 287 12.33 0.43 -13.15
N TYR A 288 11.67 -0.70 -13.44
CA TYR A 288 11.01 -1.07 -14.70
C TYR A 288 11.93 -1.19 -15.94
N ILE A 289 12.73 -0.17 -16.19
CA ILE A 289 13.63 -0.05 -17.35
C ILE A 289 14.86 -0.94 -17.17
N GLY A 290 15.33 -1.11 -15.92
CA GLY A 290 16.52 -1.88 -15.59
C GLY A 290 16.48 -3.30 -16.14
N ALA A 291 15.46 -4.07 -15.77
CA ALA A 291 15.28 -5.46 -16.21
C ALA A 291 15.28 -5.60 -17.74
N PHE A 292 14.61 -4.67 -18.45
CA PHE A 292 14.57 -4.67 -19.91
C PHE A 292 15.95 -4.41 -20.52
N LEU A 293 16.67 -3.39 -20.05
CA LEU A 293 18.02 -3.08 -20.56
C LEU A 293 19.02 -4.18 -20.23
N CYS A 294 18.93 -4.79 -19.04
CA CYS A 294 19.73 -5.93 -18.61
C CYS A 294 19.64 -7.09 -19.59
N ALA A 295 18.44 -7.38 -20.12
CA ALA A 295 18.24 -8.47 -21.08
C ALA A 295 18.56 -8.04 -22.51
N LEU A 296 18.13 -6.83 -22.91
CA LEU A 296 18.20 -6.35 -24.30
C LEU A 296 19.62 -6.35 -24.84
N PHE A 297 20.58 -5.78 -24.12
CA PHE A 297 21.93 -5.62 -24.65
C PHE A 297 22.73 -6.93 -24.76
N PRO A 298 22.76 -7.81 -23.74
CA PRO A 298 23.36 -9.13 -23.88
C PRO A 298 22.68 -9.98 -24.96
N MET A 299 21.35 -9.91 -25.08
CA MET A 299 20.62 -10.62 -26.15
C MET A 299 20.98 -10.07 -27.54
N ALA A 300 21.05 -8.75 -27.71
CA ALA A 300 21.46 -8.15 -28.97
C ALA A 300 22.89 -8.56 -29.34
N LEU A 301 23.81 -8.57 -28.36
CA LEU A 301 25.16 -9.07 -28.57
C LEU A 301 25.16 -10.56 -28.92
N ALA A 302 24.35 -11.37 -28.23
CA ALA A 302 24.27 -12.80 -28.51
C ALA A 302 23.75 -13.09 -29.93
N ALA A 303 22.80 -12.30 -30.41
CA ALA A 303 22.35 -12.33 -31.79
C ALA A 303 23.43 -11.90 -32.79
N ALA A 304 24.32 -10.99 -32.41
CA ALA A 304 25.37 -10.45 -33.27
C ALA A 304 26.63 -11.32 -33.34
N VAL A 305 26.88 -12.16 -32.34
CA VAL A 305 28.12 -12.96 -32.23
C VAL A 305 27.96 -14.35 -32.86
N ASP A 306 26.88 -15.06 -32.55
CA ASP A 306 26.63 -16.41 -33.06
C ASP A 306 25.92 -16.32 -34.42
N PRO A 307 26.42 -16.98 -35.49
CA PRO A 307 25.68 -17.10 -36.74
C PRO A 307 24.34 -17.84 -36.59
N GLY A 308 24.21 -18.71 -35.59
CA GLY A 308 22.98 -19.41 -35.25
C GLY A 308 22.04 -18.61 -34.32
N TRP A 309 20.91 -19.23 -33.97
CA TRP A 309 19.94 -18.68 -33.01
C TRP A 309 20.11 -19.24 -31.59
N ASN A 310 20.96 -20.25 -31.41
CA ASN A 310 21.07 -20.99 -30.16
C ASN A 310 21.55 -20.09 -29.02
N MET A 311 22.58 -19.26 -29.26
CA MET A 311 23.11 -18.36 -28.24
C MET A 311 22.08 -17.30 -27.83
N LEU A 312 21.30 -16.77 -28.79
CA LEU A 312 20.21 -15.83 -28.50
C LEU A 312 19.10 -16.48 -27.68
N ILE A 313 18.63 -17.66 -28.08
CA ILE A 313 17.53 -18.36 -27.39
C ILE A 313 17.96 -18.76 -25.97
N ALA A 314 19.18 -19.29 -25.80
CA ALA A 314 19.71 -19.64 -24.49
C ALA A 314 19.84 -18.41 -23.59
N THR A 315 20.32 -17.28 -24.14
CA THR A 315 20.41 -16.01 -23.41
C THR A 315 19.03 -15.48 -23.04
N ALA A 316 18.06 -15.52 -23.96
CA ALA A 316 16.68 -15.13 -23.69
C ALA A 316 16.05 -16.00 -22.59
N LEU A 317 16.24 -17.32 -22.65
CA LEU A 317 15.75 -18.26 -21.65
C LEU A 317 16.36 -17.99 -20.27
N LEU A 318 17.67 -17.67 -20.21
CA LEU A 318 18.33 -17.30 -18.97
C LEU A 318 17.62 -16.11 -18.28
N PHE A 319 17.35 -15.03 -19.01
CA PHE A 319 16.66 -13.85 -18.47
C PHE A 319 15.19 -14.13 -18.15
N VAL A 320 14.47 -14.85 -19.03
CA VAL A 320 13.05 -15.18 -18.84
C VAL A 320 12.83 -16.07 -17.62
N VAL A 321 13.78 -16.92 -17.26
CA VAL A 321 13.70 -17.76 -16.05
C VAL A 321 14.17 -16.99 -14.81
N LEU A 322 15.31 -16.29 -14.90
CA LEU A 322 15.90 -15.64 -13.73
C LEU A 322 15.15 -14.39 -13.27
N GLU A 323 14.58 -13.60 -14.19
CA GLU A 323 13.90 -12.35 -13.81
C GLU A 323 12.66 -12.61 -12.95
N PRO A 324 11.72 -13.51 -13.32
CA PRO A 324 10.60 -13.86 -12.45
C PRO A 324 11.05 -14.59 -11.18
N LEU A 325 12.08 -15.44 -11.25
CA LEU A 325 12.60 -16.11 -10.05
C LEU A 325 13.15 -15.08 -9.04
N ALA A 326 13.87 -14.07 -9.51
CA ALA A 326 14.31 -12.95 -8.69
C ALA A 326 13.12 -12.18 -8.11
N GLY A 327 12.20 -11.69 -8.95
CA GLY A 327 11.11 -10.82 -8.53
C GLY A 327 10.02 -11.49 -7.68
N GLN A 328 9.69 -12.75 -7.94
CA GLN A 328 8.53 -13.40 -7.31
C GLN A 328 8.94 -14.39 -6.21
N LEU A 329 10.16 -14.92 -6.22
CA LEU A 329 10.62 -15.85 -5.18
C LEU A 329 11.61 -15.18 -4.23
N PHE A 330 12.68 -14.58 -4.76
CA PHE A 330 13.76 -14.07 -3.91
C PHE A 330 13.44 -12.72 -3.25
N GLU A 331 12.81 -11.79 -3.95
CA GLU A 331 12.44 -10.48 -3.38
C GLU A 331 11.50 -10.60 -2.17
N PRO A 332 10.38 -11.37 -2.23
CA PRO A 332 9.49 -11.51 -1.06
C PRO A 332 10.17 -12.20 0.13
N MET A 333 11.07 -13.15 -0.14
CA MET A 333 11.83 -13.84 0.91
C MET A 333 12.83 -12.92 1.61
N LEU A 334 13.46 -11.98 0.89
CA LEU A 334 14.45 -11.05 1.46
C LEU A 334 13.81 -9.85 2.16
N TYR A 335 12.72 -9.33 1.60
CA TYR A 335 12.12 -8.07 2.07
C TYR A 335 10.92 -8.26 3.01
N GLY A 336 10.36 -9.47 3.11
CA GLY A 336 9.01 -9.66 3.67
C GLY A 336 7.96 -9.11 2.70
N HIS A 337 6.67 -9.17 3.04
CA HIS A 337 5.58 -8.68 2.17
C HIS A 337 5.74 -7.20 1.83
N SER A 338 6.45 -6.94 0.72
CA SER A 338 6.79 -5.64 0.12
C SER A 338 7.55 -4.65 1.02
N THR A 339 8.30 -3.74 0.41
CA THR A 339 8.94 -2.57 1.06
C THR A 339 7.94 -1.59 1.70
N GLY A 340 6.65 -1.95 1.72
CA GLY A 340 5.57 -1.12 2.18
C GLY A 340 5.23 0.01 1.20
N LEU A 341 5.65 -0.08 -0.07
CA LEU A 341 5.36 0.93 -1.10
C LEU A 341 4.29 0.44 -2.05
N SER A 342 3.33 1.31 -2.37
CA SER A 342 2.34 1.03 -3.41
C SER A 342 3.01 0.93 -4.81
N PRO A 343 2.59 0.02 -5.71
CA PRO A 343 3.08 0.00 -7.09
C PRO A 343 2.91 1.36 -7.82
N LEU A 344 1.82 2.06 -7.53
CA LEU A 344 1.58 3.40 -8.06
C LEU A 344 2.63 4.40 -7.54
N ALA A 345 3.03 4.27 -6.27
CA ALA A 345 4.04 5.12 -5.67
C ALA A 345 5.39 4.98 -6.36
N VAL A 346 5.78 3.74 -6.72
CA VAL A 346 7.03 3.48 -7.45
C VAL A 346 6.99 4.13 -8.83
N LEU A 347 5.87 4.01 -9.57
CA LEU A 347 5.71 4.63 -10.89
C LEU A 347 5.74 6.16 -10.81
N VAL A 348 4.93 6.77 -9.94
CA VAL A 348 4.86 8.22 -9.77
C VAL A 348 6.20 8.77 -9.30
N SER A 349 6.87 8.08 -8.37
CA SER A 349 8.22 8.42 -7.93
C SER A 349 9.20 8.40 -9.08
N ALA A 350 9.21 7.34 -9.90
CA ALA A 350 10.14 7.22 -11.03
C ALA A 350 9.98 8.40 -11.99
N LEU A 351 8.74 8.77 -12.32
CA LEU A 351 8.46 9.93 -13.18
C LEU A 351 8.92 11.25 -12.53
N PHE A 352 8.58 11.46 -11.26
CA PHE A 352 8.91 12.67 -10.52
C PHE A 352 10.42 12.89 -10.39
N TRP A 353 11.17 11.89 -9.93
CA TRP A 353 12.61 12.02 -9.75
C TRP A 353 13.37 12.08 -11.06
N THR A 354 12.90 11.39 -12.11
CA THR A 354 13.48 11.51 -13.45
C THR A 354 13.32 12.93 -13.99
N TRP A 355 12.16 13.54 -13.81
CA TRP A 355 11.95 14.93 -14.19
C TRP A 355 12.82 15.89 -13.37
N LEU A 356 13.01 15.62 -12.07
CA LEU A 356 13.75 16.48 -11.16
C LEU A 356 15.27 16.44 -11.38
N TRP A 357 15.85 15.24 -11.44
CA TRP A 357 17.30 15.00 -11.45
C TRP A 357 17.80 14.15 -12.64
N GLY A 358 16.96 13.89 -13.64
CA GLY A 358 17.34 13.15 -14.85
C GLY A 358 17.61 11.66 -14.57
N PRO A 359 18.56 11.04 -15.30
CA PRO A 359 18.88 9.62 -15.13
C PRO A 359 19.34 9.25 -13.72
N ILE A 360 20.03 10.17 -13.02
CA ILE A 360 20.44 9.95 -11.63
C ILE A 360 19.22 9.93 -10.72
N GLY A 361 18.24 10.81 -10.95
CA GLY A 361 16.97 10.79 -10.22
C GLY A 361 16.20 9.49 -10.40
N LEU A 362 16.16 8.94 -11.62
CA LEU A 362 15.55 7.64 -11.88
C LEU A 362 16.24 6.51 -11.08
N LEU A 363 17.58 6.50 -11.05
CA LEU A 363 18.36 5.53 -10.28
C LEU A 363 18.09 5.64 -8.78
N LEU A 364 17.87 6.87 -8.28
CA LEU A 364 17.64 7.15 -6.87
C LEU A 364 16.15 7.18 -6.48
N SER A 365 15.23 6.95 -7.42
CA SER A 365 13.79 7.12 -7.20
C SER A 365 13.26 6.23 -6.09
N THR A 366 13.41 4.91 -6.25
CA THR A 366 12.98 3.94 -5.22
C THR A 366 13.66 4.18 -3.89
N PRO A 367 15.00 4.28 -3.78
CA PRO A 367 15.64 4.44 -2.47
C PRO A 367 15.24 5.74 -1.76
N LEU A 368 15.07 6.85 -2.48
CA LEU A 368 14.62 8.11 -1.87
C LEU A 368 13.16 8.05 -1.45
N THR A 369 12.29 7.44 -2.25
CA THR A 369 10.88 7.28 -1.87
C THR A 369 10.70 6.35 -0.67
N VAL A 370 11.46 5.27 -0.56
CA VAL A 370 11.47 4.45 0.66
C VAL A 370 11.91 5.29 1.87
N CYS A 371 12.95 6.12 1.75
CA CYS A 371 13.37 7.01 2.83
C CYS A 371 12.27 7.99 3.25
N LEU A 372 11.57 8.59 2.27
CA LEU A 372 10.46 9.52 2.52
C LEU A 372 9.27 8.83 3.21
N VAL A 373 8.88 7.65 2.75
CA VAL A 373 7.76 6.88 3.34
C VAL A 373 8.09 6.39 4.74
N VAL A 374 9.29 5.84 4.94
CA VAL A 374 9.73 5.40 6.28
C VAL A 374 9.81 6.59 7.24
N LEU A 375 10.21 7.77 6.76
CA LEU A 375 10.18 8.99 7.58
C LEU A 375 8.72 9.40 7.92
N GLY A 376 7.80 9.28 6.97
CA GLY A 376 6.37 9.52 7.17
C GLY A 376 5.74 8.65 8.26
N ARG A 377 6.13 7.37 8.34
CA ARG A 377 5.66 6.44 9.40
C ARG A 377 6.04 6.83 10.82
N HIS A 378 7.11 7.61 10.97
CA HIS A 378 7.71 7.90 12.27
C HIS A 378 7.63 9.39 12.65
N VAL A 379 7.14 10.24 11.75
CA VAL A 379 7.01 11.68 11.96
C VAL A 379 5.59 12.09 11.62
N ASP A 380 4.78 12.39 12.63
CA ASP A 380 3.34 12.71 12.49
C ASP A 380 3.05 13.78 11.42
N LYS A 381 3.91 14.80 11.30
CA LYS A 381 3.77 15.86 10.30
C LYS A 381 3.96 15.40 8.85
N LEU A 382 4.60 14.24 8.66
CA LEU A 382 4.92 13.64 7.37
C LEU A 382 4.12 12.36 7.12
N GLU A 383 3.17 12.00 7.99
CA GLU A 383 2.32 10.81 7.88
C GLU A 383 1.60 10.73 6.52
N PHE A 384 1.26 11.89 5.94
CA PHE A 384 0.67 11.96 4.60
C PHE A 384 1.53 11.29 3.51
N LEU A 385 2.86 11.21 3.69
CA LEU A 385 3.74 10.50 2.75
C LEU A 385 3.55 8.98 2.82
N ASP A 386 3.32 8.43 4.01
CA ASP A 386 3.01 7.00 4.16
C ASP A 386 1.59 6.70 3.66
N VAL A 387 0.62 7.60 3.88
CA VAL A 387 -0.73 7.43 3.32
C VAL A 387 -0.71 7.50 1.78
N LEU A 388 0.06 8.42 1.19
CA LEU A 388 0.09 8.62 -0.25
C LEU A 388 0.91 7.57 -1.01
N PHE A 389 2.05 7.16 -0.45
CA PHE A 389 3.02 6.30 -1.13
C PHE A 389 3.18 4.92 -0.48
N GLY A 390 2.67 4.74 0.74
CA GLY A 390 2.69 3.48 1.45
C GLY A 390 1.71 2.46 0.85
N SER A 391 1.86 1.21 1.29
CA SER A 391 0.98 0.09 0.91
C SER A 391 -0.08 -0.22 1.97
N SER A 392 -0.10 0.53 3.08
CA SER A 392 -1.13 0.40 4.10
C SER A 392 -2.47 0.86 3.51
N PRO A 393 -3.60 0.19 3.82
CA PRO A 393 -4.91 0.65 3.38
C PRO A 393 -5.12 2.09 3.86
N ALA A 394 -5.51 2.99 2.94
CA ALA A 394 -5.62 4.42 3.21
C ALA A 394 -6.68 4.77 4.28
N LEU A 395 -7.63 3.86 4.51
CA LEU A 395 -8.64 3.94 5.56
C LEU A 395 -8.59 2.65 6.38
N THR A 396 -8.75 2.78 7.70
CA THR A 396 -8.92 1.61 8.58
C THR A 396 -10.18 0.81 8.18
N PRO A 397 -10.30 -0.48 8.54
CA PRO A 397 -11.51 -1.25 8.25
C PRO A 397 -12.79 -0.58 8.78
N VAL A 398 -12.70 0.08 9.94
CA VAL A 398 -13.79 0.84 10.56
C VAL A 398 -14.21 2.03 9.70
N GLU A 399 -13.24 2.82 9.22
CA GLU A 399 -13.50 4.00 8.38
C GLU A 399 -13.99 3.59 6.99
N ASN A 400 -13.44 2.52 6.43
CA ASN A 400 -13.88 1.92 5.16
C ASN A 400 -15.34 1.46 5.23
N PHE A 401 -15.72 0.78 6.32
CA PHE A 401 -17.10 0.39 6.56
C PHE A 401 -17.99 1.63 6.66
N TYR A 402 -17.63 2.60 7.51
CA TYR A 402 -18.45 3.80 7.69
C TYR A 402 -18.60 4.62 6.40
N GLN A 403 -17.52 4.79 5.62
CA GLN A 403 -17.52 5.56 4.38
C GLN A 403 -18.41 4.93 3.31
N ARG A 404 -18.46 3.60 3.20
CA ARG A 404 -19.34 2.89 2.26
C ARG A 404 -20.81 2.95 2.65
N ILE A 405 -21.11 2.76 3.94
CA ILE A 405 -22.46 2.94 4.45
C ILE A 405 -22.94 4.39 4.27
N LEU A 406 -22.05 5.38 4.39
CA LEU A 406 -22.37 6.79 4.10
C LEU A 406 -22.54 7.06 2.59
N ALA A 407 -21.87 6.30 1.74
CA ALA A 407 -21.95 6.39 0.28
C ALA A 407 -23.18 5.67 -0.29
N GLU A 408 -24.00 5.03 0.56
CA GLU A 408 -25.17 4.24 0.16
C GLU A 408 -24.79 3.05 -0.75
N ASP A 409 -23.62 2.45 -0.51
CA ASP A 409 -23.09 1.29 -1.24
C ASP A 409 -22.94 0.07 -0.29
N PRO A 410 -24.06 -0.63 0.01
CA PRO A 410 -24.05 -1.79 0.90
C PRO A 410 -23.36 -3.00 0.25
N GLU A 411 -23.44 -3.15 -1.08
CA GLU A 411 -22.78 -4.24 -1.82
C GLU A 411 -21.26 -4.17 -1.65
N GLU A 412 -20.65 -2.99 -1.82
CA GLU A 412 -19.20 -2.83 -1.62
C GLU A 412 -18.81 -3.04 -0.15
N ALA A 413 -19.69 -2.69 0.79
CA ALA A 413 -19.48 -2.95 2.22
C ALA A 413 -19.52 -4.46 2.53
N GLN A 414 -20.38 -5.21 1.84
CA GLN A 414 -20.47 -6.67 1.93
C GLN A 414 -19.24 -7.35 1.35
N GLU A 415 -18.77 -6.96 0.15
CA GLU A 415 -17.55 -7.49 -0.46
C GLU A 415 -16.34 -7.33 0.48
N HIS A 416 -16.22 -6.16 1.11
CA HIS A 416 -15.20 -5.89 2.11
C HIS A 416 -15.37 -6.72 3.40
N ALA A 417 -16.61 -6.89 3.86
CA ALA A 417 -16.92 -7.76 4.98
C ALA A 417 -16.46 -9.20 4.69
N ASP A 418 -16.73 -9.71 3.48
CA ASP A 418 -16.38 -11.07 3.07
C ASP A 418 -14.87 -11.31 3.08
N LEU A 419 -14.07 -10.33 2.64
CA LEU A 419 -12.61 -10.39 2.71
C LEU A 419 -12.11 -10.46 4.16
N ILE A 420 -12.63 -9.62 5.07
CA ILE A 420 -12.20 -9.60 6.48
C ILE A 420 -12.66 -10.89 7.20
N LEU A 421 -13.86 -11.38 6.87
CA LEU A 421 -14.44 -12.61 7.43
C LEU A 421 -13.74 -13.89 6.92
N GLN A 422 -12.79 -13.80 5.98
CA GLN A 422 -11.87 -14.91 5.69
C GLN A 422 -10.79 -15.08 6.78
N GLU A 423 -10.55 -14.05 7.58
CA GLU A 423 -9.47 -14.00 8.57
C GLU A 423 -9.97 -13.99 10.02
N CYS A 424 -11.25 -13.69 10.25
CA CYS A 424 -11.84 -13.67 11.59
C CYS A 424 -13.29 -14.18 11.63
N SER A 425 -13.74 -14.55 12.83
CA SER A 425 -15.15 -14.91 13.08
C SER A 425 -16.10 -13.73 12.90
N LEU A 426 -17.38 -14.01 12.59
CA LEU A 426 -18.43 -13.00 12.43
C LEU A 426 -18.59 -12.10 13.65
N SER A 427 -18.57 -12.67 14.86
CA SER A 427 -18.61 -11.90 16.11
C SER A 427 -17.44 -10.92 16.27
N ALA A 428 -16.24 -11.33 15.89
CA ALA A 428 -15.05 -10.47 15.90
C ALA A 428 -15.17 -9.32 14.91
N TYR A 429 -15.62 -9.59 13.68
CA TYR A 429 -15.88 -8.55 12.67
C TYR A 429 -16.89 -7.52 13.16
N TYR A 430 -18.03 -7.97 13.74
CA TYR A 430 -19.03 -7.05 14.27
C TYR A 430 -18.48 -6.16 15.38
N ASP A 431 -17.75 -6.72 16.34
CA ASP A 431 -17.18 -5.95 17.46
C ASP A 431 -16.07 -5.00 17.01
N SER A 432 -15.20 -5.42 16.09
CA SER A 432 -14.00 -4.66 15.75
C SER A 432 -14.19 -3.66 14.62
N VAL A 433 -15.16 -3.90 13.74
CA VAL A 433 -15.41 -3.07 12.54
C VAL A 433 -16.77 -2.41 12.62
N VAL A 434 -17.85 -3.21 12.59
CA VAL A 434 -19.21 -2.70 12.39
C VAL A 434 -19.64 -1.81 13.55
N VAL A 435 -19.56 -2.29 14.80
CA VAL A 435 -19.98 -1.50 15.97
C VAL A 435 -19.16 -0.22 16.10
N LYS A 436 -17.84 -0.27 15.92
CA LYS A 436 -17.00 0.93 15.92
C LYS A 436 -17.35 1.91 14.79
N GLY A 437 -17.78 1.40 13.63
CA GLY A 437 -18.25 2.22 12.52
C GLY A 437 -19.61 2.86 12.80
N LEU A 438 -20.54 2.11 13.40
CA LEU A 438 -21.81 2.64 13.87
C LEU A 438 -21.61 3.72 14.94
N GLU A 439 -20.57 3.60 15.77
CA GLU A 439 -20.18 4.62 16.73
C GLU A 439 -19.65 5.91 16.05
N LEU A 440 -18.87 5.79 14.98
CA LEU A 440 -18.48 6.96 14.16
C LEU A 440 -19.71 7.66 13.58
N ALA A 441 -20.62 6.90 12.97
CA ALA A 441 -21.89 7.42 12.43
C ALA A 441 -22.75 8.08 13.52
N ALA A 442 -22.84 7.45 14.69
CA ALA A 442 -23.56 7.96 15.85
C ALA A 442 -22.98 9.30 16.34
N ARG A 443 -21.65 9.42 16.40
CA ARG A 443 -20.95 10.66 16.75
C ARG A 443 -21.20 11.77 15.73
N ASP A 444 -21.22 11.46 14.43
CA ASP A 444 -21.47 12.44 13.37
C ASP A 444 -22.90 12.94 13.35
N ALA A 445 -23.87 12.05 13.56
CA ALA A 445 -25.27 12.44 13.74
C ALA A 445 -25.47 13.36 14.95
N ALA A 446 -24.76 13.09 16.05
CA ALA A 446 -24.81 13.89 17.27
C ALA A 446 -24.22 15.30 17.09
N ARG A 447 -23.17 15.42 16.24
CA ARG A 447 -22.59 16.71 15.84
C ARG A 447 -23.51 17.50 14.89
N GLY A 448 -24.60 16.91 14.42
CA GLY A 448 -25.50 17.53 13.45
C GLY A 448 -24.97 17.56 12.02
N VAL A 449 -23.94 16.75 11.71
CA VAL A 449 -23.32 16.67 10.38
C VAL A 449 -24.21 15.91 9.39
N LEU A 450 -24.89 14.86 9.87
CA LEU A 450 -25.72 13.98 9.04
C LEU A 450 -27.17 14.49 8.94
N THR A 451 -27.68 14.59 7.70
CA THR A 451 -29.09 14.94 7.41
C THR A 451 -30.04 13.82 7.82
N VAL A 452 -31.35 14.08 7.80
CA VAL A 452 -32.37 13.08 8.15
C VAL A 452 -32.40 11.95 7.12
N GLU A 453 -32.25 12.30 5.85
CA GLU A 453 -32.18 11.36 4.72
C GLU A 453 -30.95 10.45 4.87
N GLN A 454 -29.77 11.02 5.11
CA GLN A 454 -28.53 10.25 5.32
C GLN A 454 -28.65 9.29 6.51
N ARG A 455 -29.27 9.71 7.62
CA ARG A 455 -29.50 8.81 8.77
C ARG A 455 -30.44 7.66 8.42
N SER A 456 -31.40 7.89 7.54
CA SER A 456 -32.32 6.85 7.07
C SER A 456 -31.60 5.87 6.16
N ALA A 457 -30.83 6.37 5.19
CA ALA A 457 -30.05 5.55 4.26
C ALA A 457 -29.02 4.68 5.00
N ILE A 458 -28.25 5.28 5.93
CA ILE A 458 -27.31 4.53 6.79
C ILE A 458 -28.02 3.39 7.53
N ARG A 459 -29.21 3.63 8.10
CA ARG A 459 -29.96 2.58 8.82
C ARG A 459 -30.39 1.45 7.88
N GLU A 460 -30.86 1.80 6.68
CA GLU A 460 -31.27 0.83 5.65
C GLU A 460 -30.09 -0.02 5.19
N SER A 461 -28.97 0.60 4.78
CA SER A 461 -27.76 -0.11 4.35
C SER A 461 -27.16 -1.01 5.44
N VAL A 462 -27.20 -0.58 6.70
CA VAL A 462 -26.75 -1.43 7.82
C VAL A 462 -27.69 -2.61 8.04
N THR A 463 -29.00 -2.41 7.86
CA THR A 463 -29.99 -3.50 8.02
C THR A 463 -29.80 -4.54 6.91
N GLU A 464 -29.65 -4.10 5.67
CA GLU A 464 -29.35 -4.94 4.51
C GLU A 464 -28.07 -5.77 4.72
N LEU A 465 -26.97 -5.14 5.17
CA LEU A 465 -25.74 -5.85 5.48
C LEU A 465 -25.92 -6.90 6.59
N ILE A 466 -26.74 -6.62 7.62
CA ILE A 466 -27.02 -7.60 8.68
C ILE A 466 -27.79 -8.79 8.12
N GLU A 467 -28.78 -8.54 7.25
CA GLU A 467 -29.57 -9.58 6.59
C GLU A 467 -28.71 -10.45 5.68
N GLU A 468 -27.83 -9.86 4.88
CA GLU A 468 -26.89 -10.57 4.01
C GLU A 468 -25.91 -11.45 4.78
N LEU A 469 -25.42 -10.99 5.93
CA LEU A 469 -24.52 -11.74 6.80
C LEU A 469 -25.25 -12.80 7.65
N ALA A 470 -26.58 -12.89 7.58
CA ALA A 470 -27.38 -13.80 8.41
C ALA A 470 -27.17 -15.27 8.12
N ASP A 471 -26.79 -15.66 6.91
CA ASP A 471 -26.55 -17.06 6.58
C ASP A 471 -25.13 -17.54 6.94
N ARG A 472 -24.20 -16.62 7.23
CA ARG A 472 -22.79 -16.95 7.45
C ARG A 472 -22.52 -17.51 8.86
N PRO A 473 -21.79 -18.63 9.04
CA PRO A 473 -21.54 -19.18 10.37
C PRO A 473 -20.61 -18.28 11.21
N ASP A 474 -20.85 -18.22 12.52
CA ASP A 474 -19.96 -17.59 13.51
C ASP A 474 -18.94 -18.64 14.02
N GLY A 475 -17.92 -18.93 13.20
CA GLY A 475 -16.93 -19.99 13.44
C GLY A 475 -15.50 -19.61 13.08
N GLU A 476 -14.56 -20.56 13.21
CA GLU A 476 -13.18 -20.36 12.76
C GLU A 476 -13.13 -20.14 11.24
N PRO A 477 -12.25 -19.24 10.76
CA PRO A 477 -12.00 -19.10 9.34
C PRO A 477 -11.48 -20.42 8.75
N GLU A 478 -11.91 -20.76 7.52
CA GLU A 478 -11.50 -21.99 6.82
C GLU A 478 -9.99 -22.02 6.47
N ALA A 479 -9.31 -20.87 6.48
CA ALA A 479 -7.89 -20.75 6.15
C ALA A 479 -7.00 -20.81 7.40
N PRO A 480 -5.92 -21.61 7.42
CA PRO A 480 -4.99 -21.60 8.53
C PRO A 480 -4.33 -20.22 8.65
N LEU A 481 -4.28 -19.70 9.89
CA LEU A 481 -3.53 -18.52 10.30
C LEU A 481 -2.04 -18.72 9.95
N THR A 482 -1.66 -18.46 8.70
CA THR A 482 -0.26 -18.57 8.30
C THR A 482 0.55 -17.51 9.05
N GLU A 483 1.66 -17.96 9.63
CA GLU A 483 2.68 -17.17 10.32
C GLU A 483 3.05 -15.93 9.52
N ARG A 484 2.40 -14.80 9.80
CA ARG A 484 2.73 -13.48 9.24
C ARG A 484 2.85 -12.47 10.37
N GLY A 485 4.12 -12.21 10.70
CA GLY A 485 4.69 -10.97 11.21
C GLY A 485 3.95 -10.25 12.34
N GLU A 486 4.58 -10.24 13.51
CA GLU A 486 4.34 -9.27 14.58
C GLU A 486 4.52 -7.83 14.05
N GLU A 487 3.46 -7.15 13.59
CA GLU A 487 3.40 -5.68 13.51
C GLU A 487 2.05 -5.07 13.10
N ASP A 488 0.95 -5.83 13.03
CA ASP A 488 -0.37 -5.26 12.70
C ASP A 488 -1.12 -4.82 13.96
N GLN A 489 -0.79 -3.61 14.45
CA GLN A 489 -1.55 -2.90 15.48
C GLN A 489 -2.90 -2.42 14.90
N GLY A 490 -3.81 -3.37 14.73
CA GLY A 490 -5.16 -3.17 14.20
C GLY A 490 -6.02 -4.43 14.25
N ARG A 491 -5.42 -5.61 14.49
CA ARG A 491 -6.15 -6.87 14.52
C ARG A 491 -7.02 -6.99 15.77
N PRO A 492 -8.31 -7.36 15.64
CA PRO A 492 -9.04 -7.93 16.77
C PRO A 492 -8.32 -9.21 17.20
N GLY A 493 -7.87 -9.25 18.45
CA GLY A 493 -7.15 -10.41 18.98
C GLY A 493 -7.94 -11.71 18.81
N THR A 494 -7.23 -12.84 18.71
CA THR A 494 -7.81 -14.18 18.64
C THR A 494 -8.85 -14.37 19.73
N VAL A 495 -10.11 -14.38 19.32
CA VAL A 495 -11.27 -14.55 20.18
C VAL A 495 -11.39 -16.05 20.50
N PRO A 496 -11.23 -16.51 21.75
CA PRO A 496 -11.56 -17.90 22.10
C PRO A 496 -12.98 -18.24 21.63
N PHE A 497 -13.12 -19.39 20.96
CA PHE A 497 -14.35 -19.89 20.37
C PHE A 497 -15.63 -19.56 21.14
N ALA A 498 -16.68 -19.21 20.40
CA ALA A 498 -18.03 -19.42 20.89
C ALA A 498 -18.15 -20.90 21.32
N PRO A 499 -18.66 -21.20 22.52
CA PRO A 499 -18.84 -22.59 22.94
C PRO A 499 -19.68 -23.30 21.88
N LYS A 500 -19.20 -24.47 21.40
CA LYS A 500 -19.96 -25.36 20.49
C LYS A 500 -21.42 -25.41 20.96
N PRO A 501 -22.40 -25.34 20.05
CA PRO A 501 -23.81 -25.31 20.41
C PRO A 501 -24.08 -26.40 21.43
N ALA A 502 -24.20 -25.99 22.69
CA ALA A 502 -24.63 -26.87 23.75
C ALA A 502 -26.11 -27.15 23.48
N THR A 503 -26.63 -28.26 23.98
CA THR A 503 -28.07 -28.50 23.98
C THR A 503 -28.76 -27.35 24.70
N VAL A 504 -29.27 -26.38 23.94
CA VAL A 504 -30.05 -25.27 24.48
C VAL A 504 -31.37 -25.88 24.94
N PRO A 505 -31.75 -25.73 26.22
CA PRO A 505 -33.04 -26.20 26.68
C PRO A 505 -34.16 -25.62 25.80
N GLU A 506 -35.19 -26.42 25.49
CA GLU A 506 -36.28 -26.02 24.59
C GLU A 506 -36.93 -24.68 25.01
N ILE A 507 -36.91 -24.37 26.31
CA ILE A 507 -37.39 -23.11 26.88
C ILE A 507 -36.62 -21.85 26.45
N TRP A 508 -35.35 -21.97 26.06
CA TRP A 508 -34.49 -20.89 25.59
C TRP A 508 -34.42 -20.83 24.05
N ALA A 509 -34.82 -21.90 23.37
CA ALA A 509 -34.96 -21.94 21.91
C ALA A 509 -36.27 -21.32 21.41
N ARG A 510 -37.26 -21.10 22.29
CA ARG A 510 -38.53 -20.44 21.94
C ARG A 510 -38.29 -19.00 21.51
N ASP A 511 -38.97 -18.60 20.44
CA ASP A 511 -38.88 -17.24 19.93
C ASP A 511 -39.22 -16.21 21.03
N GLY A 512 -38.43 -15.15 21.09
CA GLY A 512 -38.53 -14.12 22.13
C GLY A 512 -38.09 -14.53 23.54
N ALA A 513 -37.39 -15.66 23.73
CA ALA A 513 -36.77 -16.01 25.02
C ALA A 513 -35.74 -14.97 25.47
N VAL A 514 -35.00 -14.35 24.54
CA VAL A 514 -34.14 -13.19 24.79
C VAL A 514 -34.68 -11.97 24.07
N LEU A 515 -35.00 -10.92 24.83
CA LEU A 515 -35.42 -9.63 24.28
C LEU A 515 -34.20 -8.74 24.06
N CYS A 516 -33.87 -8.44 22.81
CA CYS A 516 -32.82 -7.48 22.45
C CYS A 516 -33.45 -6.10 22.27
N VAL A 517 -33.39 -5.28 23.32
CA VAL A 517 -34.04 -3.98 23.42
C VAL A 517 -33.10 -2.88 22.91
N ALA A 518 -33.55 -2.15 21.89
CA ALA A 518 -32.85 -0.99 21.38
C ALA A 518 -32.98 0.21 22.34
N GLY A 519 -31.88 0.92 22.55
CA GLY A 519 -31.88 2.26 23.13
C GLY A 519 -32.49 3.31 22.21
N ARG A 520 -32.29 4.59 22.55
CA ARG A 520 -32.91 5.73 21.84
C ARG A 520 -32.09 6.17 20.60
N GLY A 521 -30.85 5.73 20.46
CA GLY A 521 -30.00 6.08 19.33
C GLY A 521 -30.58 5.58 18.01
N PHE A 522 -30.37 6.32 16.92
CA PHE A 522 -30.92 5.94 15.61
C PHE A 522 -30.30 4.66 15.02
N LEU A 523 -29.17 4.20 15.58
CA LEU A 523 -28.48 2.95 15.24
C LEU A 523 -28.53 1.91 16.37
N ASP A 524 -29.19 2.22 17.50
CA ASP A 524 -29.29 1.29 18.62
C ASP A 524 -30.11 0.04 18.24
N GLU A 525 -31.05 0.18 17.31
CA GLU A 525 -31.85 -0.93 16.76
C GLU A 525 -31.00 -1.86 15.88
N ALA A 526 -30.14 -1.31 15.02
CA ALA A 526 -29.20 -2.09 14.24
C ALA A 526 -28.21 -2.85 15.15
N ALA A 527 -27.68 -2.20 16.19
CA ALA A 527 -26.83 -2.87 17.18
C ALA A 527 -27.57 -3.98 17.94
N ALA A 528 -28.85 -3.77 18.28
CA ALA A 528 -29.69 -4.80 18.89
C ALA A 528 -29.96 -5.98 17.94
N ALA A 529 -30.14 -5.72 16.65
CA ALA A 529 -30.31 -6.74 15.61
C ALA A 529 -29.05 -7.60 15.45
N ILE A 530 -27.86 -6.99 15.45
CA ILE A 530 -26.58 -7.72 15.44
C ILE A 530 -26.47 -8.67 16.65
N LEU A 531 -26.79 -8.17 17.87
CA LEU A 531 -26.77 -9.02 19.06
C LEU A 531 -27.78 -10.17 18.96
N ALA A 532 -29.01 -9.90 18.49
CA ALA A 532 -30.04 -10.91 18.31
C ALA A 532 -29.58 -12.00 17.30
N GLN A 533 -29.00 -11.59 16.18
CA GLN A 533 -28.46 -12.49 15.17
C GLN A 533 -27.33 -13.39 15.73
N LEU A 534 -26.39 -12.82 16.49
CA LEU A 534 -25.32 -13.59 17.14
C LEU A 534 -25.88 -14.61 18.16
N LEU A 535 -26.91 -14.25 18.91
CA LEU A 535 -27.57 -15.15 19.86
C LEU A 535 -28.39 -16.24 19.16
N ALA A 536 -29.09 -15.90 18.07
CA ALA A 536 -29.84 -16.84 17.24
C ALA A 536 -28.92 -17.92 16.64
N LYS A 537 -27.72 -17.53 16.17
CA LYS A 537 -26.68 -18.47 15.71
C LYS A 537 -26.21 -19.46 16.78
N ARG A 538 -26.48 -19.17 18.06
CA ARG A 538 -26.19 -20.06 19.21
C ARG A 538 -27.39 -20.91 19.62
N GLY A 539 -28.50 -20.86 18.88
CA GLY A 539 -29.71 -21.66 19.11
C GLY A 539 -30.71 -21.02 20.10
N LEU A 540 -30.57 -19.73 20.41
CA LEU A 540 -31.49 -19.00 21.28
C LEU A 540 -32.59 -18.33 20.47
N GLY A 541 -33.84 -18.38 20.95
CA GLY A 541 -34.92 -17.60 20.35
C GLY A 541 -34.84 -16.15 20.78
N THR A 542 -34.68 -15.24 19.82
CA THR A 542 -34.44 -13.81 20.08
C THR A 542 -35.47 -12.94 19.42
N ARG A 543 -35.94 -11.90 20.13
CA ARG A 543 -36.82 -10.87 19.58
C ARG A 543 -36.17 -9.49 19.74
N VAL A 544 -35.97 -8.77 18.64
CA VAL A 544 -35.57 -7.37 18.65
C VAL A 544 -36.76 -6.51 19.04
N VAL A 545 -36.58 -5.58 19.97
CA VAL A 545 -37.63 -4.68 20.46
C VAL A 545 -37.17 -3.23 20.26
N PRO A 546 -37.84 -2.45 19.40
CA PRO A 546 -37.48 -1.06 19.17
C PRO A 546 -37.87 -0.19 20.37
N PHE A 547 -37.20 0.96 20.51
CA PHE A 547 -37.47 1.88 21.62
C PHE A 547 -38.90 2.45 21.62
N SER A 548 -39.53 2.57 20.44
CA SER A 548 -40.90 3.06 20.27
C SER A 548 -41.91 2.25 21.09
N ASP A 549 -41.74 0.92 21.13
CA ASP A 549 -42.65 0.00 21.79
C ASP A 549 -42.55 0.08 23.31
N LEU A 550 -41.38 0.51 23.79
CA LEU A 550 -41.06 0.73 25.19
C LEU A 550 -41.12 2.20 25.59
N ALA A 551 -41.63 3.07 24.71
CA ALA A 551 -41.92 4.45 25.06
C ALA A 551 -43.00 4.50 26.15
N ARG A 552 -43.02 5.58 26.93
CA ARG A 552 -43.96 5.72 28.07
C ARG A 552 -45.42 5.54 27.65
N ALA A 553 -45.76 5.86 26.41
CA ALA A 553 -47.11 5.71 25.86
C ALA A 553 -47.50 4.26 25.52
N HIS A 554 -46.53 3.38 25.28
CA HIS A 554 -46.78 2.04 24.73
C HIS A 554 -46.39 0.89 25.66
N ILE A 555 -45.58 1.17 26.70
CA ILE A 555 -45.05 0.15 27.61
C ILE A 555 -46.12 -0.62 28.39
N ASP A 556 -47.28 -0.01 28.66
CA ASP A 556 -48.38 -0.68 29.36
C ASP A 556 -49.03 -1.79 28.49
N ALA A 557 -48.99 -1.61 27.15
CA ALA A 557 -49.46 -2.57 26.17
C ALA A 557 -48.38 -3.56 25.71
N PHE A 558 -47.12 -3.36 26.12
CA PHE A 558 -46.01 -4.25 25.76
C PHE A 558 -46.19 -5.62 26.41
N ASP A 559 -46.17 -6.65 25.57
CA ASP A 559 -46.19 -8.06 25.96
C ASP A 559 -44.76 -8.65 25.93
N PRO A 560 -44.20 -9.03 27.08
CA PRO A 560 -42.89 -9.65 27.16
C PRO A 560 -42.86 -11.09 26.63
N GLY A 561 -44.01 -11.76 26.48
CA GLY A 561 -44.09 -13.12 25.94
C GLY A 561 -43.31 -14.15 26.77
N ALA A 562 -42.50 -14.98 26.10
CA ALA A 562 -41.70 -16.05 26.71
C ALA A 562 -40.34 -15.58 27.27
N ALA A 563 -40.15 -14.27 27.43
CA ALA A 563 -38.87 -13.68 27.80
C ALA A 563 -38.31 -14.22 29.13
N ARG A 564 -37.07 -14.65 29.07
CA ARG A 564 -36.24 -15.06 30.22
C ARG A 564 -35.08 -14.12 30.47
N MET A 565 -34.67 -13.34 29.47
CA MET A 565 -33.65 -12.32 29.65
C MET A 565 -33.93 -11.11 28.76
N THR A 566 -33.57 -9.92 29.26
CA THR A 566 -33.64 -8.67 28.48
C THR A 566 -32.24 -8.08 28.34
N CYS A 567 -31.80 -7.88 27.10
CA CYS A 567 -30.52 -7.25 26.76
C CYS A 567 -30.81 -5.85 26.21
N VAL A 568 -30.45 -4.80 26.95
CA VAL A 568 -30.59 -3.42 26.49
C VAL A 568 -29.29 -2.99 25.80
N VAL A 569 -29.38 -2.68 24.51
CA VAL A 569 -28.23 -2.27 23.68
C VAL A 569 -28.31 -0.77 23.43
N SER A 570 -27.23 -0.05 23.74
CA SER A 570 -27.13 1.36 23.38
C SER A 570 -25.70 1.75 23.02
N LEU A 571 -25.54 2.42 21.88
CA LEU A 571 -24.28 2.97 21.37
C LEU A 571 -23.94 4.32 22.02
N ALA A 572 -24.35 4.51 23.28
CA ALA A 572 -24.37 5.75 24.08
C ALA A 572 -23.56 6.94 23.52
N ILE A 573 -24.29 7.89 22.91
CA ILE A 573 -23.78 9.19 22.50
C ILE A 573 -23.78 10.14 23.71
N ARG A 574 -22.66 10.86 23.93
CA ARG A 574 -22.37 11.83 25.02
C ARG A 574 -23.60 12.37 25.77
N GLY A 575 -23.71 12.05 27.07
CA GLY A 575 -24.67 12.62 28.00
C GLY A 575 -24.83 11.79 29.27
N GLU A 576 -25.55 12.33 30.28
CA GLU A 576 -25.94 11.55 31.44
C GLU A 576 -26.83 10.36 31.02
N PRO A 577 -26.63 9.14 31.57
CA PRO A 577 -27.40 7.94 31.21
C PRO A 577 -28.86 7.99 31.70
N THR A 578 -29.43 9.18 31.90
CA THR A 578 -30.77 9.40 32.44
C THR A 578 -31.86 8.76 31.58
N HIS A 579 -31.73 8.78 30.24
CA HIS A 579 -32.68 8.09 29.35
C HIS A 579 -32.60 6.58 29.49
N LEU A 580 -31.39 6.01 29.50
CA LEU A 580 -31.16 4.58 29.65
C LEU A 580 -31.61 4.09 31.04
N ARG A 581 -31.25 4.81 32.11
CA ARG A 581 -31.72 4.55 33.48
C ARG A 581 -33.24 4.56 33.59
N ARG A 582 -33.93 5.49 32.91
CA ARG A 582 -35.40 5.53 32.85
C ARG A 582 -35.98 4.40 32.03
N LEU A 583 -35.30 3.93 30.98
CA LEU A 583 -35.72 2.76 30.22
C LEU A 583 -35.61 1.50 31.07
N VAL A 584 -34.45 1.28 31.70
CA VAL A 584 -34.24 0.09 32.54
C VAL A 584 -35.19 0.05 33.73
N ARG A 585 -35.37 1.16 34.46
CA ARG A 585 -36.37 1.21 35.56
C ARG A 585 -37.79 0.87 35.11
N ARG A 586 -38.18 1.25 33.90
CA ARG A 586 -39.50 0.91 33.37
C ARG A 586 -39.60 -0.57 33.00
N LEU A 587 -38.53 -1.14 32.47
CA LEU A 587 -38.43 -2.58 32.21
C LEU A 587 -38.47 -3.37 33.52
N GLU A 588 -37.73 -2.97 34.55
CA GLU A 588 -37.77 -3.57 35.89
C GLU A 588 -39.18 -3.53 36.50
N GLN A 589 -39.90 -2.41 36.36
CA GLN A 589 -41.29 -2.29 36.85
C GLN A 589 -42.26 -3.22 36.11
N ARG A 590 -42.09 -3.39 34.80
CA ARG A 590 -42.97 -4.22 33.98
C ARG A 590 -42.63 -5.71 34.09
N MET A 591 -41.36 -6.03 34.28
CA MET A 591 -40.79 -7.39 34.26
C MET A 591 -39.84 -7.64 35.45
N PRO A 592 -40.33 -7.60 36.70
CA PRO A 592 -39.48 -7.62 37.90
C PRO A 592 -38.73 -8.94 38.14
N ARG A 593 -39.09 -10.02 37.43
CA ARG A 593 -38.48 -11.36 37.56
C ARG A 593 -37.52 -11.71 36.43
N ILE A 594 -37.37 -10.84 35.42
CA ILE A 594 -36.53 -11.10 34.26
C ILE A 594 -35.20 -10.36 34.45
N PRO A 595 -34.04 -11.06 34.43
CA PRO A 595 -32.73 -10.42 34.50
C PRO A 595 -32.49 -9.49 33.31
N ILE A 596 -31.86 -8.35 33.59
CA ILE A 596 -31.55 -7.30 32.63
C ILE A 596 -30.03 -7.18 32.48
N LEU A 597 -29.54 -7.45 31.28
CA LEU A 597 -28.18 -7.18 30.81
C LEU A 597 -28.17 -5.83 30.09
N VAL A 598 -27.22 -4.95 30.42
CA VAL A 598 -27.08 -3.65 29.74
C VAL A 598 -25.73 -3.60 29.05
N GLY A 599 -25.75 -3.44 27.73
CA GLY A 599 -24.55 -3.28 26.92
C GLY A 599 -24.31 -1.81 26.56
N LEU A 600 -23.13 -1.30 26.90
CA LEU A 600 -22.67 0.08 26.71
C LEU A 600 -21.37 0.07 25.90
N TRP A 601 -21.46 0.34 24.59
CA TRP A 601 -20.32 0.18 23.68
C TRP A 601 -19.36 1.38 23.58
N GLN A 602 -19.62 2.52 24.23
CA GLN A 602 -18.85 3.77 24.06
C GLN A 602 -18.00 4.20 25.27
N VAL A 603 -17.90 3.42 26.34
CA VAL A 603 -17.20 3.88 27.55
C VAL A 603 -15.77 3.36 27.57
N ASP A 604 -14.84 4.14 27.01
CA ASP A 604 -13.38 3.98 27.17
C ASP A 604 -12.93 4.01 28.65
N ASP A 605 -13.86 4.30 29.58
CA ASP A 605 -13.63 4.41 31.01
C ASP A 605 -14.74 3.67 31.80
N VAL A 606 -14.51 2.39 32.09
CA VAL A 606 -15.41 1.52 32.90
C VAL A 606 -15.67 2.08 34.32
N GLY A 607 -15.09 3.23 34.69
CA GLY A 607 -15.05 3.77 36.06
C GLY A 607 -16.18 4.66 36.58
N GLY A 608 -17.28 4.96 35.87
CA GLY A 608 -18.31 5.83 36.47
C GLY A 608 -19.73 5.85 35.90
N ALA A 609 -19.90 5.85 34.57
CA ALA A 609 -21.23 6.01 33.96
C ALA A 609 -22.07 4.72 33.96
N ALA A 610 -21.43 3.56 33.85
CA ALA A 610 -22.10 2.25 33.86
C ALA A 610 -22.74 1.95 35.23
N ALA A 611 -22.06 2.30 36.33
CA ALA A 611 -22.54 2.09 37.70
C ALA A 611 -23.81 2.88 38.05
N ALA A 612 -24.16 3.92 37.29
CA ALA A 612 -25.36 4.74 37.52
C ALA A 612 -26.64 4.14 36.92
N VAL A 613 -26.54 3.08 36.11
CA VAL A 613 -27.68 2.40 35.48
C VAL A 613 -27.93 1.09 36.24
N PRO A 614 -29.13 0.90 36.84
CA PRO A 614 -29.46 -0.35 37.52
C PRO A 614 -29.51 -1.46 36.48
N ALA A 615 -28.69 -2.50 36.62
CA ALA A 615 -28.66 -3.69 35.75
C ALA A 615 -28.05 -4.86 36.52
N ASN A 616 -28.38 -6.08 36.10
CA ASN A 616 -27.78 -7.28 36.69
C ASN A 616 -26.31 -7.45 36.25
N GLN A 617 -26.01 -7.08 35.01
CA GLN A 617 -24.66 -7.13 34.44
C GLN A 617 -24.47 -6.01 33.40
N HIS A 618 -23.24 -5.52 33.27
CA HIS A 618 -22.81 -4.55 32.27
C HIS A 618 -21.74 -5.13 31.35
N VAL A 619 -21.87 -4.89 30.05
CA VAL A 619 -20.95 -5.38 29.02
C VAL A 619 -20.59 -4.27 28.04
N SER A 620 -19.40 -4.34 27.43
CA SER A 620 -18.89 -3.34 26.47
C SER A 620 -18.55 -3.92 25.10
N THR A 621 -18.77 -5.22 24.89
CA THR A 621 -18.54 -5.94 23.62
C THR A 621 -19.67 -6.92 23.35
N LEU A 622 -19.98 -7.20 22.07
CA LEU A 622 -21.00 -8.18 21.64
C LEU A 622 -20.60 -9.56 22.08
N ARG A 623 -19.30 -9.84 22.05
CA ARG A 623 -18.73 -11.02 22.67
C ARG A 623 -19.10 -11.14 24.15
N ALA A 624 -18.78 -10.15 24.98
CA ALA A 624 -19.10 -10.22 26.41
C ALA A 624 -20.62 -10.35 26.65
N ALA A 625 -21.43 -9.70 25.82
CA ALA A 625 -22.88 -9.83 25.87
C ALA A 625 -23.35 -11.28 25.58
N THR A 626 -22.84 -11.89 24.51
CA THR A 626 -23.18 -13.28 24.16
C THR A 626 -22.68 -14.28 25.20
N GLU A 627 -21.50 -14.10 25.76
CA GLU A 627 -20.97 -14.94 26.84
C GLU A 627 -21.80 -14.84 28.12
N ALA A 628 -22.24 -13.63 28.49
CA ALA A 628 -23.12 -13.40 29.62
C ALA A 628 -24.49 -14.12 29.47
N VAL A 629 -25.09 -14.05 28.27
CA VAL A 629 -26.35 -14.77 27.97
C VAL A 629 -26.14 -16.28 28.08
N MET A 630 -25.06 -16.79 27.50
CA MET A 630 -24.76 -18.23 27.55
C MET A 630 -24.45 -18.72 28.97
N ALA A 631 -23.89 -17.87 29.84
CA ALA A 631 -23.70 -18.19 31.25
C ALA A 631 -25.06 -18.37 31.97
N ALA A 632 -26.02 -17.47 31.74
CA ALA A 632 -27.38 -17.59 32.29
C ALA A 632 -28.09 -18.87 31.82
N VAL A 633 -27.93 -19.24 30.55
CA VAL A 633 -28.47 -20.50 29.99
C VAL A 633 -27.87 -21.73 30.68
N ARG A 634 -26.58 -21.70 31.01
CA ARG A 634 -25.89 -22.80 31.71
C ARG A 634 -26.33 -22.92 33.17
N GLU A 635 -26.56 -21.80 33.85
CA GLU A 635 -27.09 -21.80 35.22
C GLU A 635 -28.48 -22.43 35.28
N ASP A 636 -29.35 -22.12 34.32
CA ASP A 636 -30.69 -22.72 34.19
C ASP A 636 -30.64 -24.21 33.81
N ALA A 637 -29.60 -24.65 33.08
CA ALA A 637 -29.43 -26.03 32.65
C ALA A 637 -28.78 -26.93 33.72
N ALA A 638 -28.19 -26.36 34.78
CA ALA A 638 -27.56 -27.14 35.83
C ALA A 638 -28.62 -27.95 36.60
N PRO A 639 -28.42 -29.27 36.84
CA PRO A 639 -29.38 -30.06 37.59
C PRO A 639 -29.51 -29.50 39.00
N VAL A 640 -30.73 -29.10 39.38
CA VAL A 640 -31.08 -28.76 40.76
C VAL A 640 -30.61 -29.90 41.67
N SER A 641 -29.55 -29.67 42.45
CA SER A 641 -29.01 -30.69 43.34
C SER A 641 -30.11 -31.22 44.25
N ALA A 642 -30.16 -32.54 44.41
CA ALA A 642 -31.25 -33.30 45.03
C ALA A 642 -31.45 -33.07 46.55
N GLY A 643 -31.02 -31.93 47.10
CA GLY A 643 -31.17 -31.60 48.52
C GLY A 643 -32.53 -31.00 48.91
N HIS A 644 -33.26 -30.36 47.99
CA HIS A 644 -34.43 -29.55 48.36
C HIS A 644 -35.80 -30.25 48.23
N ARG A 645 -35.85 -31.47 47.66
CA ARG A 645 -37.10 -32.26 47.62
C ARG A 645 -37.38 -33.05 48.90
N ALA A 646 -36.41 -33.20 49.79
CA ALA A 646 -36.59 -33.94 51.05
C ALA A 646 -37.23 -33.11 52.18
N GLU A 647 -37.18 -31.78 52.12
CA GLU A 647 -37.77 -30.91 53.15
C GLU A 647 -39.25 -30.55 52.90
N LEU A 648 -39.73 -30.61 51.65
CA LEU A 648 -41.14 -30.32 51.33
C LEU A 648 -42.06 -31.55 51.38
N ALA A 649 -41.52 -32.76 51.59
CA ALA A 649 -42.30 -33.97 51.84
C ALA A 649 -42.46 -34.30 53.35
N LYS A 650 -42.01 -33.38 54.24
CA LYS A 650 -42.09 -33.53 55.70
C LYS A 650 -42.68 -32.31 56.43
N ALA A 651 -43.31 -31.38 55.71
CA ALA A 651 -44.05 -30.26 56.28
C ALA A 651 -45.55 -30.39 56.02
#